data_AF-A0A0A8HB19-F1
#
_entry.id   AF-A0A0A8HB19-F1
#
_cell.length_a   1.000
_cell.length_b   1.000
_cell.length_c   1.000
_cell.angle_alpha   90.00
_cell.angle_beta   90.00
_cell.angle_gamma   90.00
#
_symmetry.space_group_name_H-M   'P 1'
#
loop_
_entity.id
_entity.type
_entity.pdbx_description
1 polymer ?
#
loop_
_entity_poly.entity_id
_entity_poly.type
_entity_poly.pdbx_seq_one_letter_code
_entity_poly.pdbx_strand_id
1 'polypeptide(L)'
;MKKLTRHIMLSGITVSLLFSPLMATTNIKPNQLPSGGKFTHGTSGSINTNNNIMNITGNGASSVIQWGGGFSIGEKAQVNFKGENKNYLNIAHGTSKSIIEGILNAGGNNVFLINPNGVIITKTGTINANRFVASTTSMSDADMKTFANLKDLSAGTSFSPVFNSQKAGNVVNMGNINAKDITLQANKIILEAGINTKGQLNKITTDKLHLKANEVYVDVGTTKVDNVSIAANKGNLYLSSTGYYYNPKANYNVFDSVNSISKTYNQYISIGSDVDWWHFAKGWNENKEDFRNTASEYRLTNNIDFKGNQGQGVEGKDWQNYANYCIDSLGCTSMIVGTSGSFTKIFDGQGYTLKNINIDTTTSEVETKPQYVGIFGYAKNATFKNINVDYMGGGIKAENNNGSVYVGGFIGSAEKSTFSNISLSNIGNINSRSNNNNYNSSVGGFAGYGYGNKFSNISLNDIGSIHSSGNRVSYVGGFIGDSMQQNSFSNIILNDINSIVATEATYTRLGGFVGFTSFGNDYSNIFLTDIGEIKSESKNNADVGGFVGYANGAGGVTFSNIFLDEIGVIEAIASDENDDYFDATNVGGFAGELFNISKIDNIVLNNIKKINADGPYKVNSGGFAGEIMIQTAEKANIINNIILDNIDYIGASGSNVMSGGFAGMISDHNSIFSNIHIKDIKNITTTAKSHYENGGHVSIHTGGFAGYLTGSASHYSDIYLEDIKNINAEADNDKTIDVLAGGFVGHALYGKFSNIYIKGLKNIHTHVKNGEIHSYNIGSFVGAAYSGKEIVNYENIFIFLDPDFSLTANKNSNIGLFVGKNEVFDENLNKKYTNVNIYYKKDTLTNATADNEYLNKQEFNKNANNDNKINAYAYSDSNKEQAYEDFISHVNTIPKPIFPTIPISKPSQDTDYIVRAEDIINEEVVLDKNDLHQEMIKKEIINDIKFKLHISDLLAMLNELKEEDAYSNMNEDQKVEFIAKYFLSGDKTQARSLVQSLDFLLAYENNGLSAASEDKFEGKGFNTKKDILEQVNDTTKNIKDKTDQLKEVLRPLVNSYNNHLKELLANEKELEDAVKAYNAYVDLINQNKASKNDPAFILLKEQIDTIIAKNQEYANDIKGYQDELYNWQKDNNTNNFQVVGAFANVILNTNPKLTPITGDGGTIPTPSPSLPDIGNQPSLPDTGSSSLSFEQTSSFNLKGDEAIKEEEQVEVVEETSLTQKGKICIVSDNYKTMNSCLVSGM
;
A
#
# COMPACT_ATOMS: atom_id res chain seq x y z
N MET A 1 -30.61 9.31 -9.41
CA MET A 1 -29.77 10.16 -10.29
C MET A 1 -28.35 10.23 -9.71
N LYS A 2 -27.37 9.52 -10.29
CA LYS A 2 -25.93 9.66 -9.98
C LYS A 2 -25.15 9.44 -11.28
N LYS A 3 -24.91 10.51 -12.05
CA LYS A 3 -24.23 10.45 -13.37
C LYS A 3 -23.10 11.48 -13.52
N LEU A 4 -22.55 11.94 -12.39
CA LEU A 4 -21.60 13.07 -12.35
C LEU A 4 -20.18 12.71 -11.85
N THR A 5 -19.94 11.50 -11.33
CA THR A 5 -18.65 11.19 -10.65
C THR A 5 -17.56 10.64 -11.57
N ARG A 6 -17.89 9.99 -12.69
CA ARG A 6 -16.90 9.37 -13.61
C ARG A 6 -16.23 10.34 -14.60
N HIS A 7 -16.45 11.65 -14.51
CA HIS A 7 -15.80 12.65 -15.38
C HIS A 7 -14.59 13.37 -14.74
N ILE A 8 -14.26 13.09 -13.47
CA ILE A 8 -13.15 13.76 -12.76
C ILE A 8 -11.85 12.91 -12.75
N MET A 9 -11.93 11.59 -12.96
CA MET A 9 -10.74 10.71 -12.90
C MET A 9 -9.92 10.66 -14.22
N LEU A 10 -10.55 10.78 -15.39
CA LEU A 10 -9.84 10.59 -16.68
C LEU A 10 -8.97 11.78 -17.14
N SER A 11 -9.01 12.93 -16.46
CA SER A 11 -8.15 14.07 -16.76
C SER A 11 -6.83 14.10 -15.97
N GLY A 12 -6.66 13.20 -14.98
CA GLY A 12 -5.46 13.12 -14.13
C GLY A 12 -4.44 12.05 -14.55
N ILE A 13 -4.90 10.90 -15.07
CA ILE A 13 -4.07 9.70 -15.32
C ILE A 13 -2.95 9.94 -16.35
N THR A 14 -3.11 10.90 -17.27
CA THR A 14 -2.09 11.25 -18.27
C THR A 14 -0.84 11.93 -17.67
N VAL A 15 -0.94 12.44 -16.44
CA VAL A 15 0.16 13.12 -15.72
C VAL A 15 1.00 12.12 -14.92
N SER A 16 0.42 11.01 -14.45
CA SER A 16 1.10 10.01 -13.59
C SER A 16 2.28 9.29 -14.28
N LEU A 17 2.22 9.10 -15.60
CA LEU A 17 3.26 8.46 -16.42
C LEU A 17 4.42 9.41 -16.82
N LEU A 18 4.61 10.54 -16.13
CA LEU A 18 5.65 11.53 -16.44
C LEU A 18 6.85 11.49 -15.49
N PHE A 19 6.67 11.09 -14.24
CA PHE A 19 7.59 11.43 -13.14
C PHE A 19 8.42 10.25 -12.61
N SER A 20 8.81 9.34 -13.50
CA SER A 20 9.83 8.33 -13.17
C SER A 20 11.24 8.95 -13.22
N PRO A 21 12.04 8.96 -12.14
CA PRO A 21 13.42 9.46 -12.17
C PRO A 21 14.34 8.66 -13.12
N LEU A 22 13.88 7.49 -13.62
CA LEU A 22 14.53 6.70 -14.68
C LEU A 22 14.82 7.47 -15.98
N MET A 23 14.18 8.62 -16.24
CA MET A 23 14.50 9.43 -17.42
C MET A 23 15.83 10.20 -17.32
N ALA A 24 16.47 10.22 -16.14
CA ALA A 24 17.67 11.03 -15.87
C ALA A 24 18.95 10.22 -15.53
N THR A 25 18.93 8.88 -15.56
CA THR A 25 20.09 8.06 -15.17
C THR A 25 21.14 7.86 -16.27
N THR A 26 20.94 8.38 -17.47
CA THR A 26 21.94 8.38 -18.55
C THR A 26 22.96 9.50 -18.38
N ASN A 27 23.78 9.42 -17.33
CA ASN A 27 24.92 10.32 -17.14
C ASN A 27 25.88 10.19 -18.33
N ILE A 28 26.03 11.26 -19.11
CA ILE A 28 27.11 11.37 -20.10
C ILE A 28 28.42 11.74 -19.40
N LYS A 29 29.57 11.57 -20.05
CA LYS A 29 30.84 11.94 -19.40
C LYS A 29 30.84 13.46 -19.14
N PRO A 30 31.27 13.98 -17.98
CA PRO A 30 31.18 15.42 -17.69
C PRO A 30 31.85 16.34 -18.71
N ASN A 31 32.92 15.87 -19.37
CA ASN A 31 33.60 16.62 -20.44
C ASN A 31 33.13 16.22 -21.87
N GLN A 32 32.02 15.51 -22.02
CA GLN A 32 31.53 15.03 -23.31
C GLN A 32 31.08 16.20 -24.19
N LEU A 33 31.58 16.20 -25.43
CA LEU A 33 31.21 17.13 -26.49
C LEU A 33 30.48 16.39 -27.61
N PRO A 34 29.74 17.10 -28.49
CA PRO A 34 29.24 16.55 -29.74
C PRO A 34 30.39 15.93 -30.56
N SER A 35 30.11 14.90 -31.36
CA SER A 35 31.18 14.21 -32.09
C SER A 35 30.79 13.77 -33.51
N GLY A 36 31.79 13.63 -34.38
CA GLY A 36 31.59 13.30 -35.79
C GLY A 36 30.89 14.39 -36.61
N GLY A 37 31.01 15.66 -36.19
CA GLY A 37 30.42 16.83 -36.87
C GLY A 37 31.04 17.12 -38.23
N LYS A 38 30.21 17.24 -39.27
CA LYS A 38 30.63 17.63 -40.64
C LYS A 38 29.67 18.67 -41.21
N PHE A 39 30.21 19.72 -41.84
CA PHE A 39 29.42 20.65 -42.66
C PHE A 39 28.94 19.93 -43.93
N THR A 40 27.70 20.17 -44.32
CA THR A 40 27.01 19.48 -45.44
C THR A 40 26.18 20.45 -46.27
N HIS A 41 25.51 19.95 -47.31
CA HIS A 41 24.56 20.72 -48.15
C HIS A 41 25.15 22.03 -48.73
N GLY A 42 26.43 22.01 -49.13
CA GLY A 42 27.13 23.17 -49.69
C GLY A 42 27.58 24.22 -48.68
N THR A 43 27.33 24.02 -47.38
CA THR A 43 27.82 24.90 -46.32
C THR A 43 29.27 24.56 -45.92
N SER A 44 30.00 25.52 -45.34
CA SER A 44 31.39 25.34 -44.89
C SER A 44 31.69 26.15 -43.63
N GLY A 45 32.74 25.76 -42.91
CA GLY A 45 33.16 26.38 -41.66
C GLY A 45 34.23 25.56 -40.94
N SER A 46 34.40 25.81 -39.64
CA SER A 46 35.32 25.11 -38.74
C SER A 46 34.63 24.61 -37.47
N ILE A 47 35.10 23.47 -36.94
CA ILE A 47 34.73 22.90 -35.64
C ILE A 47 36.04 22.65 -34.90
N ASN A 48 36.35 23.48 -33.91
CA ASN A 48 37.60 23.45 -33.16
C ASN A 48 37.33 23.08 -31.70
N THR A 49 37.84 21.93 -31.27
CA THR A 49 37.76 21.45 -29.88
C THR A 49 39.06 21.73 -29.13
N ASN A 50 38.96 22.40 -27.97
CA ASN A 50 40.05 22.58 -27.03
C ASN A 50 39.57 22.12 -25.64
N ASN A 51 40.13 21.03 -25.12
CA ASN A 51 39.67 20.34 -23.92
C ASN A 51 38.15 20.06 -23.97
N ASN A 52 37.42 20.63 -23.01
CA ASN A 52 35.98 20.55 -22.81
C ASN A 52 35.19 21.66 -23.57
N ILE A 53 35.86 22.49 -24.37
CA ILE A 53 35.21 23.59 -25.12
C ILE A 53 35.29 23.31 -26.63
N MET A 54 34.13 23.25 -27.28
CA MET A 54 33.99 23.23 -28.73
C MET A 54 33.60 24.62 -29.24
N ASN A 55 34.28 25.11 -30.28
CA ASN A 55 33.92 26.33 -31.00
C ASN A 55 33.55 25.98 -32.45
N ILE A 56 32.34 26.35 -32.86
CA ILE A 56 31.79 26.10 -34.19
C ILE A 56 31.65 27.45 -34.90
N THR A 57 32.27 27.61 -36.06
CA THR A 57 32.19 28.84 -36.87
C THR A 57 31.81 28.48 -38.30
N GLY A 58 30.60 28.84 -38.72
CA GLY A 58 30.19 28.77 -40.13
C GLY A 58 30.75 29.94 -40.94
N ASN A 59 31.11 29.71 -42.20
CA ASN A 59 31.61 30.77 -43.08
C ASN A 59 30.48 31.63 -43.65
N GLY A 60 29.35 31.01 -44.02
CA GLY A 60 28.16 31.69 -44.53
C GLY A 60 27.19 32.17 -43.44
N ALA A 61 26.08 32.76 -43.88
CA ALA A 61 24.96 33.15 -43.00
C ALA A 61 24.24 31.94 -42.38
N SER A 62 24.25 30.79 -43.07
CA SER A 62 23.59 29.56 -42.61
C SER A 62 24.51 28.35 -42.78
N SER A 63 24.44 27.41 -41.84
CA SER A 63 25.32 26.23 -41.77
C SER A 63 24.53 24.97 -41.42
N VAL A 64 24.75 23.89 -42.17
CA VAL A 64 24.11 22.58 -41.92
C VAL A 64 25.18 21.58 -41.50
N ILE A 65 25.13 21.16 -40.23
CA ILE A 65 26.13 20.29 -39.61
C ILE A 65 25.47 18.98 -39.19
N GLN A 66 25.95 17.86 -39.72
CA GLN A 66 25.51 16.53 -39.33
C GLN A 66 26.50 15.93 -38.33
N TRP A 67 25.98 15.33 -37.25
CA TRP A 67 26.73 14.80 -36.11
C TRP A 67 26.57 13.28 -36.05
N GLY A 68 27.51 12.56 -36.66
CA GLY A 68 27.47 11.10 -36.75
C GLY A 68 27.64 10.38 -35.40
N GLY A 69 28.40 10.96 -34.48
CA GLY A 69 28.57 10.46 -33.11
C GLY A 69 27.61 11.11 -32.10
N GLY A 70 26.54 11.74 -32.58
CA GLY A 70 25.54 12.40 -31.75
C GLY A 70 25.94 13.80 -31.24
N PHE A 71 24.98 14.48 -30.62
CA PHE A 71 25.11 15.84 -30.11
C PHE A 71 24.69 15.88 -28.64
N SER A 72 25.66 15.81 -27.73
CA SER A 72 25.45 15.89 -26.28
C SER A 72 26.57 16.73 -25.66
N ILE A 73 26.27 17.43 -24.57
CA ILE A 73 27.18 18.36 -23.88
C ILE A 73 27.14 18.00 -22.39
N GLY A 74 28.19 17.37 -21.88
CA GLY A 74 28.31 17.00 -20.46
C GLY A 74 28.42 18.21 -19.54
N GLU A 75 28.17 18.03 -18.24
CA GLU A 75 28.09 19.09 -17.23
C GLU A 75 29.23 20.13 -17.28
N LYS A 76 30.46 19.66 -17.51
CA LYS A 76 31.68 20.48 -17.55
C LYS A 76 32.06 20.91 -18.97
N ALA A 77 31.26 20.59 -19.99
CA ALA A 77 31.52 20.90 -21.38
C ALA A 77 30.77 22.15 -21.88
N GLN A 78 31.31 22.79 -22.91
CA GLN A 78 30.72 23.98 -23.51
C GLN A 78 30.82 23.95 -25.04
N VAL A 79 29.72 24.22 -25.72
CA VAL A 79 29.66 24.40 -27.18
C VAL A 79 29.34 25.86 -27.49
N ASN A 80 30.24 26.51 -28.22
CA ASN A 80 30.10 27.90 -28.66
C ASN A 80 29.83 27.97 -30.17
N PHE A 81 28.66 28.48 -30.58
CA PHE A 81 28.42 28.88 -31.97
C PHE A 81 28.88 30.34 -32.15
N LYS A 82 29.90 30.55 -32.97
CA LYS A 82 30.64 31.82 -33.13
C LYS A 82 30.20 32.62 -34.36
N GLY A 83 30.64 33.86 -34.44
CA GLY A 83 30.15 34.86 -35.40
C GLY A 83 28.86 35.53 -34.93
N GLU A 84 28.37 36.49 -35.71
CA GLU A 84 27.14 37.24 -35.42
C GLU A 84 26.12 37.03 -36.53
N ASN A 85 24.83 37.04 -36.17
CA ASN A 85 23.69 36.99 -37.11
C ASN A 85 23.67 35.77 -38.05
N LYS A 86 24.01 34.58 -37.54
CA LYS A 86 24.06 33.30 -38.28
C LYS A 86 23.00 32.29 -37.84
N ASN A 87 22.72 31.32 -38.72
CA ASN A 87 21.84 30.17 -38.48
C ASN A 87 22.64 28.86 -38.48
N TYR A 88 22.51 28.05 -37.43
CA TYR A 88 23.19 26.76 -37.29
C TYR A 88 22.18 25.62 -37.14
N LEU A 89 22.07 24.77 -38.17
CA LEU A 89 21.28 23.55 -38.16
C LEU A 89 22.18 22.36 -37.81
N ASN A 90 21.97 21.79 -36.63
CA ASN A 90 22.69 20.65 -36.09
C ASN A 90 21.77 19.44 -36.11
N ILE A 91 22.17 18.38 -36.81
CA ILE A 91 21.35 17.17 -36.96
C ILE A 91 22.13 15.98 -36.41
N ALA A 92 21.63 15.38 -35.34
CA ALA A 92 22.18 14.17 -34.76
C ALA A 92 21.51 12.95 -35.40
N HIS A 93 22.32 12.09 -36.03
CA HIS A 93 21.87 10.90 -36.77
C HIS A 93 22.27 9.58 -36.10
N GLY A 94 22.89 9.62 -34.91
CA GLY A 94 23.17 8.43 -34.11
C GLY A 94 21.91 7.83 -33.47
N THR A 95 22.06 6.76 -32.70
CA THR A 95 20.96 6.07 -31.98
C THR A 95 20.62 6.68 -30.62
N SER A 96 21.47 7.59 -30.10
CA SER A 96 21.31 8.17 -28.76
C SER A 96 20.53 9.49 -28.74
N LYS A 97 19.88 9.75 -27.61
CA LYS A 97 19.29 11.05 -27.26
C LYS A 97 20.37 12.14 -27.17
N SER A 98 20.00 13.38 -27.45
CA SER A 98 20.83 14.55 -27.17
C SER A 98 20.65 14.95 -25.71
N ILE A 99 21.72 14.91 -24.93
CA ILE A 99 21.70 15.25 -23.49
C ILE A 99 22.56 16.50 -23.28
N ILE A 100 21.97 17.54 -22.72
CA ILE A 100 22.59 18.85 -22.50
C ILE A 100 22.63 19.11 -20.99
N GLU A 101 23.75 18.77 -20.37
CA GLU A 101 24.11 19.08 -18.98
C GLU A 101 24.99 20.32 -18.88
N GLY A 102 25.80 20.60 -19.90
CA GLY A 102 26.71 21.74 -19.94
C GLY A 102 26.11 22.96 -20.65
N ILE A 103 26.99 23.79 -21.23
CA ILE A 103 26.64 25.10 -21.78
C ILE A 103 26.58 25.06 -23.31
N LEU A 104 25.43 25.42 -23.90
CA LEU A 104 25.31 25.81 -25.31
C LEU A 104 25.21 27.33 -25.37
N ASN A 105 26.21 27.99 -25.94
CA ASN A 105 26.23 29.44 -26.11
C ASN A 105 26.35 29.81 -27.59
N ALA A 106 25.37 30.55 -28.11
CA ALA A 106 25.31 30.95 -29.51
C ALA A 106 25.46 32.46 -29.76
N GLY A 107 25.69 33.28 -28.73
CA GLY A 107 26.13 34.67 -28.91
C GLY A 107 25.30 35.56 -29.85
N GLY A 108 23.97 35.38 -29.89
CA GLY A 108 23.07 36.11 -30.80
C GLY A 108 22.75 35.39 -32.12
N ASN A 109 23.22 34.16 -32.32
CA ASN A 109 22.88 33.31 -33.47
C ASN A 109 21.62 32.46 -33.22
N ASN A 110 21.01 31.98 -34.30
CA ASN A 110 19.94 30.98 -34.26
C ASN A 110 20.53 29.56 -34.26
N VAL A 111 20.07 28.69 -33.36
CA VAL A 111 20.51 27.29 -33.27
C VAL A 111 19.32 26.35 -33.35
N PHE A 112 19.40 25.39 -34.25
CA PHE A 112 18.45 24.30 -34.43
C PHE A 112 19.18 23.00 -34.08
N LEU A 113 18.59 22.19 -33.20
CA LEU A 113 19.06 20.87 -32.80
C LEU A 113 17.97 19.85 -33.14
N ILE A 114 18.28 18.99 -34.11
CA ILE A 114 17.36 17.98 -34.62
C ILE A 114 17.90 16.60 -34.20
N ASN A 115 17.17 15.86 -33.35
CA ASN A 115 17.51 14.51 -32.95
C ASN A 115 16.24 13.64 -32.81
N PRO A 116 15.96 12.72 -33.75
CA PRO A 116 14.78 11.88 -33.71
C PRO A 116 14.60 10.99 -32.46
N ASN A 117 15.68 10.71 -31.73
CA ASN A 117 15.64 9.89 -30.52
C ASN A 117 15.20 10.69 -29.29
N GLY A 118 15.31 12.02 -29.33
CA GLY A 118 14.94 12.93 -28.24
C GLY A 118 16.02 13.92 -27.84
N VAL A 119 15.61 14.98 -27.14
CA VAL A 119 16.46 16.02 -26.57
C VAL A 119 16.11 16.22 -25.09
N ILE A 120 17.10 16.12 -24.21
CA ILE A 120 16.98 16.33 -22.77
C ILE A 120 17.94 17.45 -22.37
N ILE A 121 17.42 18.48 -21.73
CA ILE A 121 18.19 19.58 -21.13
C ILE A 121 18.06 19.39 -19.62
N THR A 122 19.15 19.02 -18.96
CA THR A 122 19.12 18.61 -17.55
C THR A 122 19.11 19.81 -16.61
N LYS A 123 19.01 19.56 -15.30
CA LYS A 123 19.03 20.60 -14.24
C LYS A 123 20.30 21.48 -14.23
N THR A 124 21.39 21.05 -14.86
CA THR A 124 22.62 21.85 -15.02
C THR A 124 22.71 22.52 -16.40
N GLY A 125 21.99 22.00 -17.39
CA GLY A 125 22.01 22.45 -18.78
C GLY A 125 21.64 23.92 -18.93
N THR A 126 22.42 24.64 -19.73
CA THR A 126 22.19 26.08 -19.99
C THR A 126 22.33 26.40 -21.48
N ILE A 127 21.28 26.95 -22.08
CA ILE A 127 21.22 27.34 -23.48
C ILE A 127 21.06 28.86 -23.59
N ASN A 128 21.95 29.52 -24.34
CA ASN A 128 21.89 30.94 -24.67
C ASN A 128 21.92 31.12 -26.20
N ALA A 129 20.88 31.70 -26.80
CA ALA A 129 20.79 31.93 -28.25
C ALA A 129 19.96 33.18 -28.60
N ASN A 130 19.90 33.55 -29.89
CA ASN A 130 18.83 34.46 -30.36
C ASN A 130 17.53 33.67 -30.59
N ARG A 131 17.63 32.53 -31.27
CA ARG A 131 16.55 31.56 -31.41
C ARG A 131 17.06 30.17 -31.10
N PHE A 132 16.29 29.38 -30.35
CA PHE A 132 16.58 27.97 -30.11
C PHE A 132 15.43 27.09 -30.61
N VAL A 133 15.75 26.12 -31.46
CA VAL A 133 14.79 25.12 -31.95
C VAL A 133 15.28 23.73 -31.59
N ALA A 134 14.47 22.96 -30.85
CA ALA A 134 14.71 21.54 -30.62
C ALA A 134 13.61 20.73 -31.31
N SER A 135 13.98 19.79 -32.18
CA SER A 135 13.02 18.91 -32.86
C SER A 135 13.42 17.44 -32.80
N THR A 136 12.44 16.56 -32.62
CA THR A 136 12.59 15.11 -32.84
C THR A 136 12.00 14.66 -34.18
N THR A 137 11.55 15.61 -35.02
CA THR A 137 11.09 15.31 -36.37
C THR A 137 12.30 15.21 -37.29
N SER A 138 12.36 14.17 -38.12
CA SER A 138 13.41 14.07 -39.14
C SER A 138 13.18 15.09 -40.25
N MET A 139 14.24 15.78 -40.65
CA MET A 139 14.23 16.77 -41.72
C MET A 139 14.51 16.13 -43.09
N SER A 140 13.88 16.61 -44.16
CA SER A 140 14.18 16.14 -45.53
C SER A 140 15.44 16.81 -46.11
N ASP A 141 16.07 16.18 -47.10
CA ASP A 141 17.18 16.78 -47.87
C ASP A 141 16.77 18.11 -48.55
N ALA A 142 15.51 18.23 -49.00
CA ALA A 142 14.98 19.47 -49.55
C ALA A 142 14.90 20.60 -48.49
N ASP A 143 14.47 20.29 -47.26
CA ASP A 143 14.44 21.25 -46.15
C ASP A 143 15.87 21.66 -45.73
N MET A 144 16.81 20.71 -45.69
CA MET A 144 18.22 20.99 -45.38
C MET A 144 18.87 21.89 -46.44
N LYS A 145 18.60 21.65 -47.73
CA LYS A 145 19.01 22.54 -48.83
C LYS A 145 18.34 23.91 -48.75
N THR A 146 17.08 23.97 -48.33
CA THR A 146 16.36 25.24 -48.11
C THR A 146 17.03 26.04 -46.99
N PHE A 147 17.34 25.39 -45.86
CA PHE A 147 18.07 26.01 -44.74
C PHE A 147 19.46 26.53 -45.14
N ALA A 148 20.24 25.70 -45.84
CA ALA A 148 21.58 26.07 -46.32
C ALA A 148 21.59 27.36 -47.17
N ASN A 149 20.47 27.66 -47.85
CA ASN A 149 20.33 28.81 -48.73
C ASN A 149 19.80 30.09 -48.06
N LEU A 150 19.39 30.04 -46.78
CA LEU A 150 18.91 31.22 -46.03
C LEU A 150 20.03 32.27 -45.93
N LYS A 151 19.73 33.51 -46.33
CA LYS A 151 20.72 34.57 -46.58
C LYS A 151 21.12 35.39 -45.35
N ASP A 152 20.34 35.35 -44.29
CA ASP A 152 20.54 36.14 -43.07
C ASP A 152 19.82 35.49 -41.86
N LEU A 153 20.01 36.06 -40.67
CA LEU A 153 19.39 35.63 -39.40
C LEU A 153 17.85 35.68 -39.43
N SER A 154 17.26 36.66 -40.13
CA SER A 154 15.81 36.88 -40.16
C SER A 154 15.08 35.87 -41.02
N ALA A 155 15.67 35.44 -42.14
CA ALA A 155 15.19 34.28 -42.91
C ALA A 155 15.14 33.01 -42.03
N GLY A 156 16.08 32.89 -41.08
CA GLY A 156 16.09 31.84 -40.06
C GLY A 156 15.01 31.95 -38.98
N THR A 157 14.36 33.09 -38.76
CA THR A 157 13.24 33.17 -37.79
C THR A 157 11.93 32.61 -38.36
N SER A 158 11.75 32.66 -39.69
CA SER A 158 10.58 32.08 -40.36
C SER A 158 10.71 30.59 -40.66
N PHE A 159 11.93 30.04 -40.66
CA PHE A 159 12.16 28.61 -40.90
C PHE A 159 11.71 27.76 -39.71
N SER A 160 10.87 26.75 -39.92
CA SER A 160 10.47 25.76 -38.91
C SER A 160 10.58 24.37 -39.52
N PRO A 161 11.26 23.41 -38.87
CA PRO A 161 11.17 22.00 -39.26
C PRO A 161 9.71 21.56 -39.38
N VAL A 162 9.39 20.77 -40.43
CA VAL A 162 8.07 20.18 -40.59
C VAL A 162 7.82 19.22 -39.43
N PHE A 163 6.65 19.33 -38.79
CA PHE A 163 6.23 18.39 -37.76
C PHE A 163 5.59 17.15 -38.42
N ASN A 164 6.24 15.99 -38.26
CA ASN A 164 5.66 14.70 -38.59
C ASN A 164 5.53 13.89 -37.29
N SER A 165 4.29 13.54 -36.92
CA SER A 165 3.94 12.82 -35.69
C SER A 165 4.35 11.34 -35.68
N GLN A 166 4.86 10.80 -36.80
CA GLN A 166 5.21 9.38 -36.96
C GLN A 166 6.58 8.97 -36.36
N LYS A 167 7.22 9.82 -35.54
CA LYS A 167 8.50 9.51 -34.88
C LYS A 167 8.46 9.84 -33.38
N ALA A 168 8.96 8.91 -32.57
CA ALA A 168 8.58 8.78 -31.15
C ALA A 168 9.43 9.59 -30.14
N GLY A 169 10.44 10.36 -30.58
CA GLY A 169 11.32 11.09 -29.67
C GLY A 169 10.64 12.22 -28.91
N ASN A 170 11.07 12.45 -27.67
CA ASN A 170 10.53 13.47 -26.76
C ASN A 170 11.50 14.64 -26.53
N VAL A 171 10.98 15.79 -26.08
CA VAL A 171 11.79 16.93 -25.61
C VAL A 171 11.49 17.17 -24.12
N VAL A 172 12.53 17.18 -23.29
CA VAL A 172 12.43 17.43 -21.85
C VAL A 172 13.35 18.59 -21.48
N ASN A 173 12.84 19.60 -20.78
CA ASN A 173 13.64 20.67 -20.20
C ASN A 173 13.44 20.78 -18.69
N MET A 174 14.54 20.59 -17.97
CA MET A 174 14.73 20.99 -16.57
C MET A 174 15.81 22.09 -16.43
N GLY A 175 16.43 22.53 -17.54
CA GLY A 175 17.54 23.49 -17.54
C GLY A 175 17.14 24.92 -17.87
N ASN A 176 18.13 25.80 -17.97
CA ASN A 176 17.93 27.18 -18.38
C ASN A 176 17.94 27.31 -19.90
N ILE A 177 16.93 28.00 -20.46
CA ILE A 177 16.91 28.41 -21.86
C ILE A 177 16.66 29.91 -21.94
N ASN A 178 17.62 30.63 -22.50
CA ASN A 178 17.58 32.07 -22.70
C ASN A 178 17.71 32.37 -24.21
N ALA A 179 16.58 32.64 -24.87
CA ALA A 179 16.53 32.98 -26.29
C ALA A 179 15.27 33.79 -26.60
N LYS A 180 15.30 34.71 -27.55
CA LYS A 180 14.12 35.54 -27.91
C LYS A 180 12.97 34.74 -28.52
N ASP A 181 13.29 33.64 -29.20
CA ASP A 181 12.32 32.72 -29.80
C ASP A 181 12.74 31.28 -29.48
N ILE A 182 11.80 30.50 -28.94
CA ILE A 182 11.99 29.09 -28.63
C ILE A 182 10.92 28.28 -29.35
N THR A 183 11.34 27.29 -30.14
CA THR A 183 10.43 26.35 -30.81
C THR A 183 10.79 24.90 -30.43
N LEU A 184 9.89 24.20 -29.75
CA LEU A 184 10.06 22.80 -29.37
C LEU A 184 9.06 21.93 -30.15
N GLN A 185 9.55 20.88 -30.80
CA GLN A 185 8.77 20.00 -31.68
C GLN A 185 9.04 18.53 -31.36
N ALA A 186 8.07 17.78 -30.84
CA ALA A 186 8.31 16.41 -30.37
C ALA A 186 7.06 15.52 -30.35
N ASN A 187 7.20 14.24 -30.05
CA ASN A 187 6.03 13.41 -29.71
C ASN A 187 5.42 13.89 -28.38
N LYS A 188 6.23 13.99 -27.32
CA LYS A 188 5.88 14.57 -26.01
C LYS A 188 6.87 15.69 -25.64
N ILE A 189 6.36 16.82 -25.15
CA ILE A 189 7.15 17.91 -24.57
C ILE A 189 6.87 17.99 -23.07
N ILE A 190 7.92 18.06 -22.26
CA ILE A 190 7.86 18.22 -20.80
C ILE A 190 8.75 19.41 -20.42
N LEU A 191 8.16 20.44 -19.79
CA LEU A 191 8.87 21.55 -19.17
C LEU A 191 8.61 21.48 -17.66
N GLU A 192 9.65 21.24 -16.87
CA GLU A 192 9.56 20.85 -15.46
C GLU A 192 10.51 21.66 -14.59
N ALA A 193 10.14 21.89 -13.32
CA ALA A 193 10.95 22.62 -12.36
C ALA A 193 12.27 21.89 -12.06
N GLY A 194 13.36 22.37 -12.68
CA GLY A 194 14.72 21.97 -12.32
C GLY A 194 15.39 22.98 -11.39
N ILE A 195 16.00 22.48 -10.32
CA ILE A 195 16.88 23.25 -9.44
C ILE A 195 18.33 23.02 -9.88
N ASN A 196 19.08 24.10 -10.14
CA ASN A 196 20.51 24.00 -10.46
C ASN A 196 21.40 23.85 -9.21
N THR A 197 22.69 23.63 -9.43
CA THR A 197 23.74 23.48 -8.39
C THR A 197 23.94 24.69 -7.46
N LYS A 198 23.17 25.77 -7.63
CA LYS A 198 23.14 26.95 -6.74
C LYS A 198 21.83 27.08 -5.95
N GLY A 199 20.96 26.07 -5.99
CA GLY A 199 19.65 26.14 -5.31
C GLY A 199 18.67 27.11 -5.97
N GLN A 200 18.82 27.38 -7.27
CA GLN A 200 17.95 28.30 -8.02
C GLN A 200 17.08 27.54 -9.02
N LEU A 201 15.80 27.91 -9.09
CA LEU A 201 14.88 27.44 -10.12
C LEU A 201 15.35 27.88 -11.51
N ASN A 202 15.56 26.91 -12.39
CA ASN A 202 15.88 27.13 -13.79
C ASN A 202 14.68 27.69 -14.55
N LYS A 203 14.95 28.58 -15.51
CA LYS A 203 13.90 29.30 -16.24
C LYS A 203 14.09 29.25 -17.75
N ILE A 204 12.95 29.19 -18.43
CA ILE A 204 12.80 29.46 -19.86
C ILE A 204 12.44 30.94 -19.98
N THR A 205 13.37 31.75 -20.47
CA THR A 205 13.19 33.19 -20.71
C THR A 205 13.16 33.45 -22.20
N THR A 206 12.01 33.93 -22.72
CA THR A 206 11.81 34.13 -24.15
C THR A 206 10.69 35.11 -24.50
N ASP A 207 10.81 35.85 -25.60
CA ASP A 207 9.72 36.70 -26.11
C ASP A 207 8.59 35.82 -26.71
N LYS A 208 8.94 34.63 -27.21
CA LYS A 208 8.03 33.68 -27.89
C LYS A 208 8.35 32.22 -27.58
N LEU A 209 7.35 31.48 -27.09
CA LEU A 209 7.41 30.03 -26.86
C LEU A 209 6.42 29.28 -27.77
N HIS A 210 6.95 28.49 -28.70
CA HIS A 210 6.18 27.67 -29.63
C HIS A 210 6.36 26.18 -29.31
N LEU A 211 5.28 25.52 -28.86
CA LEU A 211 5.27 24.09 -28.53
C LEU A 211 4.39 23.34 -29.54
N LYS A 212 4.94 22.33 -30.23
CA LYS A 212 4.22 21.52 -31.22
C LYS A 212 4.45 20.04 -30.94
N ALA A 213 3.45 19.33 -30.44
CA ALA A 213 3.60 17.91 -30.08
C ALA A 213 2.27 17.15 -30.07
N ASN A 214 2.31 15.83 -29.91
CA ASN A 214 1.09 15.07 -29.59
C ASN A 214 0.68 15.35 -28.13
N GLU A 215 1.66 15.44 -27.22
CA GLU A 215 1.45 15.76 -25.81
C GLU A 215 2.33 16.91 -25.29
N VAL A 216 1.78 17.79 -24.45
CA VAL A 216 2.50 18.92 -23.84
C VAL A 216 2.21 19.04 -22.34
N TYR A 217 3.24 19.02 -21.51
CA TYR A 217 3.13 19.26 -20.07
C TYR A 217 4.09 20.36 -19.67
N VAL A 218 3.59 21.40 -19.00
CA VAL A 218 4.36 22.59 -18.65
C VAL A 218 4.05 22.99 -17.22
N ASP A 219 5.08 22.97 -16.38
CA ASP A 219 5.09 23.74 -15.14
C ASP A 219 5.27 25.22 -15.50
N VAL A 220 4.18 26.00 -15.39
CA VAL A 220 4.18 27.42 -15.76
C VAL A 220 5.15 28.25 -14.91
N GLY A 221 5.49 27.79 -13.70
CA GLY A 221 6.47 28.44 -12.81
C GLY A 221 7.90 28.48 -13.36
N THR A 222 8.22 27.62 -14.32
CA THR A 222 9.52 27.60 -15.02
C THR A 222 9.63 28.64 -16.13
N THR A 223 8.54 29.32 -16.48
CA THR A 223 8.48 30.16 -17.68
C THR A 223 8.46 31.65 -17.35
N LYS A 224 9.20 32.43 -18.14
CA LYS A 224 9.08 33.89 -18.26
C LYS A 224 8.94 34.20 -19.74
N VAL A 225 7.70 34.35 -20.19
CA VAL A 225 7.35 34.45 -21.61
C VAL A 225 6.31 35.52 -21.88
N ASP A 226 6.51 36.29 -22.96
CA ASP A 226 5.57 37.33 -23.39
C ASP A 226 4.45 36.75 -24.28
N ASN A 227 4.77 35.76 -25.14
CA ASN A 227 3.81 35.12 -26.05
C ASN A 227 3.98 33.60 -26.08
N VAL A 228 2.90 32.84 -25.87
CA VAL A 228 2.91 31.38 -25.96
C VAL A 228 1.98 30.86 -27.06
N SER A 229 2.38 29.77 -27.72
CA SER A 229 1.60 29.09 -28.75
C SER A 229 1.78 27.58 -28.60
N ILE A 230 0.69 26.86 -28.34
CA ILE A 230 0.70 25.42 -28.08
C ILE A 230 -0.24 24.70 -29.05
N ALA A 231 0.35 23.92 -29.95
CA ALA A 231 -0.35 23.00 -30.83
C ALA A 231 -0.13 21.56 -30.32
N ALA A 232 -1.12 21.03 -29.60
CA ALA A 232 -1.10 19.67 -29.07
C ALA A 232 -2.49 19.05 -28.97
N ASN A 233 -2.55 17.72 -28.92
CA ASN A 233 -3.80 16.95 -28.86
C ASN A 233 -4.28 16.71 -27.43
N LYS A 234 -3.35 16.61 -26.47
CA LYS A 234 -3.60 16.48 -25.03
C LYS A 234 -2.43 17.04 -24.23
N GLY A 235 -2.63 17.30 -22.94
CA GLY A 235 -1.60 17.91 -22.10
C GLY A 235 -2.15 18.61 -20.87
N ASN A 236 -1.25 19.16 -20.06
CA ASN A 236 -1.61 19.97 -18.89
C ASN A 236 -0.63 21.15 -18.67
N LEU A 237 -1.20 22.33 -18.45
CA LEU A 237 -0.49 23.49 -17.88
C LEU A 237 -0.74 23.47 -16.36
N TYR A 238 0.30 23.19 -15.59
CA TYR A 238 0.24 23.00 -14.14
C TYR A 238 1.24 23.91 -13.42
N LEU A 239 1.16 23.93 -12.10
CA LEU A 239 2.11 24.63 -11.24
C LEU A 239 2.53 23.68 -10.11
N SER A 240 3.81 23.35 -10.03
CA SER A 240 4.34 22.55 -8.92
C SER A 240 4.54 23.43 -7.68
N SER A 241 4.60 22.83 -6.49
CA SER A 241 5.02 23.53 -5.28
C SER A 241 6.46 24.06 -5.40
N THR A 242 7.33 23.37 -6.14
CA THR A 242 8.67 23.89 -6.49
C THR A 242 8.57 25.18 -7.29
N GLY A 243 7.79 25.20 -8.38
CA GLY A 243 7.57 26.40 -9.20
C GLY A 243 6.92 27.54 -8.43
N TYR A 244 5.90 27.22 -7.61
CA TYR A 244 5.17 28.16 -6.76
C TYR A 244 6.06 28.80 -5.69
N TYR A 245 6.95 28.04 -5.03
CA TYR A 245 7.84 28.55 -3.97
C TYR A 245 8.74 29.72 -4.41
N TYR A 246 9.21 29.70 -5.67
CA TYR A 246 10.08 30.76 -6.19
C TYR A 246 9.32 31.98 -6.72
N ASN A 247 7.99 31.92 -6.88
CA ASN A 247 7.17 33.07 -7.25
C ASN A 247 5.68 32.87 -6.88
N PRO A 248 5.31 32.91 -5.58
CA PRO A 248 3.93 32.63 -5.16
C PRO A 248 2.90 33.60 -5.72
N LYS A 249 3.34 34.82 -6.07
CA LYS A 249 2.51 35.92 -6.60
C LYS A 249 2.58 36.04 -8.12
N ALA A 250 3.08 35.01 -8.81
CA ALA A 250 3.14 34.98 -10.26
C ALA A 250 1.74 35.11 -10.89
N ASN A 251 1.66 35.92 -11.94
CA ASN A 251 0.51 35.96 -12.84
C ASN A 251 0.86 35.17 -14.11
N TYR A 252 0.01 34.21 -14.49
CA TYR A 252 0.22 33.32 -15.63
C TYR A 252 -0.74 33.58 -16.79
N ASN A 253 -1.35 34.77 -16.87
CA ASN A 253 -2.41 35.10 -17.84
C ASN A 253 -1.98 34.94 -19.32
N VAL A 254 -0.67 34.93 -19.62
CA VAL A 254 -0.16 34.59 -20.96
C VAL A 254 -0.67 33.23 -21.47
N PHE A 255 -0.89 32.28 -20.55
CA PHE A 255 -1.42 30.95 -20.83
C PHE A 255 -2.96 30.88 -20.93
N ASP A 256 -3.69 31.94 -20.55
CA ASP A 256 -5.16 31.93 -20.57
C ASP A 256 -5.70 31.73 -22.00
N SER A 257 -4.96 32.24 -23.00
CA SER A 257 -5.24 32.10 -24.43
C SER A 257 -5.10 30.67 -24.98
N VAL A 258 -4.43 29.76 -24.25
CA VAL A 258 -4.26 28.36 -24.65
C VAL A 258 -5.55 27.58 -24.39
N ASN A 259 -6.19 27.09 -25.45
CA ASN A 259 -7.44 26.31 -25.37
C ASN A 259 -7.30 24.86 -25.87
N SER A 260 -6.10 24.44 -26.26
CA SER A 260 -5.82 23.12 -26.84
C SER A 260 -5.56 22.01 -25.81
N ILE A 261 -5.26 22.37 -24.55
CA ILE A 261 -4.89 21.44 -23.47
C ILE A 261 -5.45 21.87 -22.11
N SER A 262 -5.37 21.00 -21.10
CA SER A 262 -5.86 21.26 -19.75
C SER A 262 -5.07 22.38 -19.05
N LYS A 263 -5.71 23.07 -18.10
CA LYS A 263 -5.14 24.17 -17.31
C LYS A 263 -5.50 23.96 -15.84
N THR A 264 -4.53 23.55 -15.02
CA THR A 264 -4.70 23.31 -13.58
C THR A 264 -3.88 24.26 -12.69
N TYR A 265 -2.95 25.04 -13.25
CA TYR A 265 -2.10 25.99 -12.52
C TYR A 265 -2.83 27.03 -11.65
N ASN A 266 -4.11 27.28 -11.93
CA ASN A 266 -4.98 28.20 -11.19
C ASN A 266 -6.08 27.48 -10.38
N GLN A 267 -6.05 26.14 -10.32
CA GLN A 267 -7.01 25.32 -9.58
C GLN A 267 -6.40 24.79 -8.28
N TYR A 268 -5.17 24.27 -8.36
CA TYR A 268 -4.42 23.71 -7.23
C TYR A 268 -2.91 23.79 -7.49
N ILE A 269 -2.12 23.69 -6.42
CA ILE A 269 -0.67 23.50 -6.49
C ILE A 269 -0.38 22.00 -6.44
N SER A 270 0.35 21.50 -7.43
CA SER A 270 0.71 20.08 -7.54
C SER A 270 1.97 19.74 -6.72
N ILE A 271 1.98 18.54 -6.14
CA ILE A 271 3.11 17.99 -5.39
C ILE A 271 3.36 16.56 -5.91
N GLY A 272 4.45 16.32 -6.64
CA GLY A 272 4.73 15.05 -7.30
C GLY A 272 6.04 14.36 -6.88
N SER A 273 6.77 14.93 -5.93
CA SER A 273 8.10 14.48 -5.51
C SER A 273 8.46 14.90 -4.08
N ASP A 274 9.54 14.34 -3.54
CA ASP A 274 10.18 14.78 -2.30
C ASP A 274 10.70 16.23 -2.40
N VAL A 275 11.26 16.61 -3.56
CA VAL A 275 11.66 17.99 -3.86
C VAL A 275 10.47 18.95 -3.82
N ASP A 276 9.31 18.55 -4.35
CA ASP A 276 8.08 19.35 -4.28
C ASP A 276 7.58 19.49 -2.85
N TRP A 277 7.59 18.41 -2.07
CA TRP A 277 7.20 18.47 -0.66
C TRP A 277 8.14 19.37 0.15
N TRP A 278 9.45 19.32 -0.13
CA TRP A 278 10.45 20.18 0.51
C TRP A 278 10.14 21.66 0.29
N HIS A 279 9.82 22.05 -0.95
CA HIS A 279 9.43 23.43 -1.27
C HIS A 279 8.05 23.81 -0.69
N PHE A 280 7.11 22.86 -0.60
CA PHE A 280 5.82 23.05 0.05
C PHE A 280 5.96 23.31 1.55
N ALA A 281 6.67 22.43 2.27
CA ALA A 281 6.88 22.53 3.71
C ALA A 281 7.70 23.78 4.08
N LYS A 282 8.81 24.04 3.36
CA LYS A 282 9.64 25.23 3.57
C LYS A 282 8.87 26.52 3.27
N GLY A 283 8.20 26.58 2.12
CA GLY A 283 7.36 27.73 1.74
C GLY A 283 6.27 28.02 2.76
N TRP A 284 5.61 26.97 3.27
CA TRP A 284 4.61 27.09 4.32
C TRP A 284 5.21 27.58 5.64
N ASN A 285 6.24 26.91 6.16
CA ASN A 285 6.80 27.18 7.47
C ASN A 285 7.52 28.55 7.54
N GLU A 286 8.17 29.00 6.46
CA GLU A 286 8.79 30.33 6.36
C GLU A 286 7.81 31.45 5.94
N ASN A 287 6.61 31.11 5.45
CA ASN A 287 5.69 32.03 4.77
C ASN A 287 6.34 32.87 3.66
N LYS A 288 7.25 32.27 2.89
CA LYS A 288 8.04 32.97 1.87
C LYS A 288 7.12 33.75 0.91
N GLU A 289 7.30 35.08 0.86
CA GLU A 289 6.56 35.96 -0.06
C GLU A 289 5.02 35.84 -0.01
N ASP A 290 4.46 35.44 1.14
CA ASP A 290 3.01 35.21 1.36
C ASP A 290 2.47 33.86 0.81
N PHE A 291 3.34 32.86 0.67
CA PHE A 291 3.05 31.49 0.22
C PHE A 291 1.76 30.88 0.78
N ARG A 292 1.43 31.16 2.05
CA ARG A 292 0.24 30.62 2.74
C ARG A 292 -1.07 31.14 2.16
N ASN A 293 -1.08 32.28 1.46
CA ASN A 293 -2.33 32.99 1.15
C ASN A 293 -2.79 32.88 -0.30
N THR A 294 -1.91 32.68 -1.28
CA THR A 294 -2.31 32.70 -2.71
C THR A 294 -3.00 31.41 -3.18
N ALA A 295 -2.53 30.24 -2.74
CA ALA A 295 -3.16 28.96 -3.05
C ALA A 295 -4.34 28.61 -2.12
N SER A 296 -5.37 27.95 -2.66
CA SER A 296 -6.51 27.38 -1.93
C SER A 296 -6.41 25.87 -1.69
N GLU A 297 -5.74 25.15 -2.60
CA GLU A 297 -5.62 23.69 -2.59
C GLU A 297 -4.21 23.25 -2.98
N TYR A 298 -3.69 22.25 -2.26
CA TYR A 298 -2.48 21.50 -2.57
C TYR A 298 -2.86 20.05 -2.85
N ARG A 299 -2.26 19.42 -3.85
CA ARG A 299 -2.74 18.14 -4.39
C ARG A 299 -1.59 17.23 -4.78
N LEU A 300 -1.60 15.99 -4.29
CA LEU A 300 -0.64 14.97 -4.72
C LEU A 300 -0.91 14.56 -6.17
N THR A 301 0.16 14.48 -6.97
CA THR A 301 0.12 14.00 -8.36
C THR A 301 0.89 12.71 -8.60
N ASN A 302 1.55 12.19 -7.55
CA ASN A 302 2.30 10.94 -7.56
C ASN A 302 2.45 10.40 -6.12
N ASN A 303 2.85 9.14 -5.99
CA ASN A 303 3.39 8.62 -4.73
C ASN A 303 4.72 9.33 -4.41
N ILE A 304 4.99 9.58 -3.13
CA ILE A 304 6.21 10.25 -2.67
C ILE A 304 6.93 9.34 -1.68
N ASP A 305 8.20 9.03 -1.96
CA ASP A 305 9.10 8.26 -1.08
C ASP A 305 10.05 9.24 -0.37
N PHE A 306 9.93 9.33 0.95
CA PHE A 306 10.75 10.18 1.79
C PHE A 306 12.04 9.53 2.28
N LYS A 307 12.38 8.29 1.90
CA LYS A 307 13.70 7.67 2.16
C LYS A 307 14.07 7.60 3.66
N GLY A 308 13.09 7.51 4.56
CA GLY A 308 13.27 7.54 6.01
C GLY A 308 13.79 6.23 6.66
N ASN A 309 13.73 5.11 5.93
CA ASN A 309 14.01 3.72 6.31
C ASN A 309 14.66 3.53 7.71
N GLN A 310 13.78 3.58 8.74
CA GLN A 310 14.03 3.22 10.14
C GLN A 310 15.07 4.03 10.94
N GLY A 311 15.65 5.10 10.39
CA GLY A 311 16.65 5.91 11.12
C GLY A 311 17.98 5.20 11.40
N GLN A 312 18.22 4.05 10.76
CA GLN A 312 19.42 3.23 10.97
C GLN A 312 20.44 3.51 9.87
N GLY A 313 21.57 4.12 10.24
CA GLY A 313 22.63 4.52 9.31
C GLY A 313 22.95 6.02 9.40
N VAL A 314 23.69 6.54 8.42
CA VAL A 314 24.10 7.95 8.36
C VAL A 314 23.05 8.78 7.61
N GLU A 315 22.45 9.76 8.31
CA GLU A 315 21.49 10.71 7.73
C GLU A 315 22.09 11.43 6.50
N GLY A 316 21.27 11.60 5.46
CA GLY A 316 21.66 12.17 4.18
C GLY A 316 22.45 11.24 3.24
N LYS A 317 22.91 10.07 3.72
CA LYS A 317 23.54 9.02 2.90
C LYS A 317 22.67 7.78 2.77
N ASP A 318 22.23 7.26 3.91
CA ASP A 318 21.55 5.98 4.02
C ASP A 318 20.03 6.18 4.23
N TRP A 319 19.63 7.26 4.88
CA TRP A 319 18.24 7.64 5.16
C TRP A 319 18.06 9.16 5.32
N GLN A 320 16.83 9.65 5.41
CA GLN A 320 16.46 11.07 5.59
C GLN A 320 15.57 11.28 6.82
N ASN A 321 15.90 12.24 7.68
CA ASN A 321 15.05 12.65 8.79
C ASN A 321 13.96 13.62 8.30
N TYR A 322 12.69 13.27 8.43
CA TYR A 322 11.59 14.13 8.01
C TYR A 322 11.51 15.44 8.83
N ALA A 323 12.05 15.46 10.05
CA ALA A 323 12.19 16.70 10.84
C ALA A 323 13.30 17.63 10.33
N ASN A 324 14.29 17.11 9.57
CA ASN A 324 15.48 17.80 9.08
C ASN A 324 15.91 17.26 7.68
N TYR A 325 15.03 17.35 6.69
CA TYR A 325 15.23 16.70 5.40
C TYR A 325 16.18 17.48 4.50
N CYS A 326 17.29 16.87 4.10
CA CYS A 326 18.39 17.51 3.38
C CYS A 326 18.44 17.10 1.90
N ILE A 327 18.34 18.07 0.99
CA ILE A 327 18.51 17.85 -0.45
C ILE A 327 19.74 18.60 -0.95
N ASP A 328 20.59 17.93 -1.73
CA ASP A 328 21.76 18.52 -2.36
C ASP A 328 21.40 19.81 -3.12
N SER A 329 22.25 20.84 -2.96
CA SER A 329 22.04 22.21 -3.49
C SER A 329 20.86 23.01 -2.91
N LEU A 330 19.97 22.41 -2.11
CA LEU A 330 18.86 23.10 -1.43
C LEU A 330 19.07 23.29 0.08
N GLY A 331 19.85 22.39 0.70
CA GLY A 331 20.04 22.34 2.15
C GLY A 331 18.91 21.60 2.85
N CYS A 332 18.83 21.78 4.18
CA CYS A 332 17.88 21.06 5.02
C CYS A 332 16.63 21.89 5.35
N THR A 333 15.50 21.23 5.61
CA THR A 333 14.27 21.86 6.12
C THR A 333 13.41 20.86 6.88
N SER A 334 12.51 21.35 7.74
CA SER A 334 11.50 20.47 8.35
C SER A 334 10.36 20.21 7.38
N MET A 335 10.12 18.93 7.04
CA MET A 335 9.02 18.51 6.16
C MET A 335 7.67 18.51 6.88
N ILE A 336 7.68 18.69 8.21
CA ILE A 336 6.49 18.83 9.06
C ILE A 336 5.80 20.16 8.71
N VAL A 337 4.69 20.08 7.99
CA VAL A 337 3.98 21.27 7.49
C VAL A 337 3.14 21.89 8.61
N GLY A 338 3.37 23.17 8.92
CA GLY A 338 2.61 23.88 9.95
C GLY A 338 3.22 23.81 11.36
N THR A 339 4.53 23.57 11.48
CA THR A 339 5.30 23.84 12.72
C THR A 339 5.37 25.33 13.02
N SER A 340 5.41 26.16 11.97
CA SER A 340 5.28 27.61 12.02
C SER A 340 4.06 28.02 11.20
N GLY A 341 3.02 28.50 11.88
CA GLY A 341 1.74 28.91 11.28
C GLY A 341 0.86 27.73 10.84
N SER A 342 -0.33 27.62 11.44
CA SER A 342 -1.30 26.56 11.14
C SER A 342 -1.55 26.35 9.65
N PHE A 343 -1.60 25.11 9.17
CA PHE A 343 -2.13 24.81 7.83
C PHE A 343 -3.62 25.15 7.76
N THR A 344 -4.06 25.87 6.71
CA THR A 344 -5.43 26.44 6.62
C THR A 344 -6.14 26.16 5.29
N LYS A 345 -5.66 25.19 4.51
CA LYS A 345 -6.05 24.98 3.11
C LYS A 345 -6.62 23.57 2.89
N ILE A 346 -6.97 23.28 1.65
CA ILE A 346 -7.30 21.92 1.21
C ILE A 346 -5.99 21.19 0.87
N PHE A 347 -5.85 19.97 1.36
CA PHE A 347 -4.85 18.99 0.93
C PHE A 347 -5.58 17.74 0.40
N ASP A 348 -5.42 17.45 -0.89
CA ASP A 348 -6.03 16.28 -1.55
C ASP A 348 -4.96 15.29 -2.00
N GLY A 349 -4.93 14.11 -1.37
CA GLY A 349 -3.98 13.06 -1.73
C GLY A 349 -4.34 12.31 -3.02
N GLN A 350 -5.56 12.46 -3.54
CA GLN A 350 -6.10 11.74 -4.71
C GLN A 350 -5.93 10.20 -4.70
N GLY A 351 -5.66 9.58 -3.54
CA GLY A 351 -5.33 8.15 -3.41
C GLY A 351 -3.85 7.80 -3.60
N TYR A 352 -2.96 8.78 -3.82
CA TYR A 352 -1.52 8.56 -3.79
C TYR A 352 -1.01 8.37 -2.35
N THR A 353 0.11 7.65 -2.23
CA THR A 353 0.72 7.29 -0.95
C THR A 353 1.93 8.16 -0.62
N LEU A 354 1.97 8.67 0.61
CA LEU A 354 3.17 9.20 1.26
C LEU A 354 3.90 8.03 1.94
N LYS A 355 5.12 7.73 1.50
CA LYS A 355 5.86 6.52 1.88
C LYS A 355 7.14 6.83 2.64
N ASN A 356 7.56 5.89 3.47
CA ASN A 356 8.93 5.78 3.98
C ASN A 356 9.34 6.99 4.84
N ILE A 357 8.63 7.17 5.95
CA ILE A 357 8.71 8.37 6.80
C ILE A 357 9.36 8.00 8.14
N ASN A 358 10.36 8.76 8.56
CA ASN A 358 10.93 8.67 9.91
C ASN A 358 11.11 10.08 10.47
N ILE A 359 10.52 10.36 11.64
CA ILE A 359 10.51 11.68 12.29
C ILE A 359 11.27 11.56 13.61
N ASP A 360 12.51 12.05 13.69
CA ASP A 360 13.20 12.22 14.97
C ASP A 360 13.43 13.72 15.22
N THR A 361 12.71 14.29 16.20
CA THR A 361 12.92 15.68 16.61
C THR A 361 13.95 15.82 17.73
N THR A 362 14.42 14.72 18.32
CA THR A 362 15.35 14.72 19.46
C THR A 362 16.80 14.97 19.06
N THR A 363 17.15 14.78 17.78
CA THR A 363 18.52 14.92 17.25
C THR A 363 19.10 16.35 17.41
N SER A 364 20.43 16.48 17.38
CA SER A 364 21.12 17.77 17.58
C SER A 364 20.87 18.79 16.47
N GLU A 365 20.51 18.32 15.27
CA GLU A 365 20.26 19.11 14.06
C GLU A 365 18.92 19.84 14.17
N VAL A 366 17.97 19.30 14.94
CA VAL A 366 16.69 19.96 15.24
C VAL A 366 16.89 20.88 16.46
N GLU A 367 17.42 22.08 16.20
CA GLU A 367 17.73 23.09 17.23
C GLU A 367 16.50 23.51 18.05
N THR A 368 15.37 23.77 17.37
CA THR A 368 14.10 24.16 18.00
C THR A 368 13.14 22.98 17.98
N LYS A 369 12.97 22.33 19.13
CA LYS A 369 12.05 21.20 19.31
C LYS A 369 10.59 21.64 19.05
N PRO A 370 9.90 21.11 18.02
CA PRO A 370 8.54 21.53 17.70
C PRO A 370 7.51 21.02 18.72
N GLN A 371 6.56 21.88 19.08
CA GLN A 371 5.45 21.53 19.96
C GLN A 371 4.45 20.54 19.33
N TYR A 372 4.33 20.55 18.00
CA TYR A 372 3.36 19.75 17.24
C TYR A 372 4.11 18.89 16.21
N VAL A 373 3.94 17.57 16.28
CA VAL A 373 4.72 16.61 15.50
C VAL A 373 3.82 15.58 14.80
N GLY A 374 4.12 15.34 13.52
CA GLY A 374 3.44 14.42 12.61
C GLY A 374 3.88 14.72 11.16
N ILE A 375 3.15 14.22 10.17
CA ILE A 375 3.32 14.66 8.76
C ILE A 375 2.97 16.16 8.65
N PHE A 376 1.92 16.55 9.37
CA PHE A 376 1.54 17.93 9.64
C PHE A 376 1.78 18.27 11.13
N GLY A 377 2.20 19.50 11.40
CA GLY A 377 2.36 20.01 12.76
C GLY A 377 1.00 20.43 13.32
N TYR A 378 0.56 21.64 12.97
CA TYR A 378 -0.70 22.21 13.41
C TYR A 378 -1.57 22.63 12.22
N ALA A 379 -2.87 22.33 12.25
CA ALA A 379 -3.86 22.75 11.24
C ALA A 379 -5.07 23.45 11.86
N LYS A 380 -5.65 24.42 11.13
CA LYS A 380 -6.78 25.24 11.57
C LYS A 380 -7.71 25.59 10.41
N ASN A 381 -8.98 25.19 10.47
CA ASN A 381 -9.96 25.31 9.38
C ASN A 381 -9.49 24.63 8.05
N ALA A 382 -8.69 23.57 8.14
CA ALA A 382 -8.16 22.86 6.98
C ALA A 382 -9.08 21.72 6.51
N THR A 383 -8.80 21.17 5.33
CA THR A 383 -9.45 19.95 4.85
C THR A 383 -8.42 18.99 4.27
N PHE A 384 -8.33 17.79 4.82
CA PHE A 384 -7.46 16.71 4.38
C PHE A 384 -8.34 15.59 3.82
N LYS A 385 -8.07 15.14 2.58
CA LYS A 385 -8.87 14.09 1.95
C LYS A 385 -8.09 13.17 1.03
N ASN A 386 -8.51 11.91 0.94
CA ASN A 386 -8.02 10.89 0.00
C ASN A 386 -6.51 10.63 0.11
N ILE A 387 -5.99 10.43 1.33
CA ILE A 387 -4.54 10.36 1.60
C ILE A 387 -4.19 8.96 2.09
N ASN A 388 -3.22 8.32 1.43
CA ASN A 388 -2.63 7.07 1.93
C ASN A 388 -1.26 7.37 2.53
N VAL A 389 -0.93 6.72 3.66
CA VAL A 389 0.33 6.89 4.38
C VAL A 389 0.87 5.51 4.77
N ASP A 390 2.13 5.27 4.45
CA ASP A 390 2.85 4.03 4.71
C ASP A 390 4.23 4.40 5.27
N TYR A 391 4.41 4.23 6.58
CA TYR A 391 5.66 4.60 7.25
C TYR A 391 6.82 3.64 6.91
N MET A 392 6.54 2.47 6.33
CA MET A 392 7.51 1.41 6.00
C MET A 392 8.41 1.01 7.19
N GLY A 393 7.83 0.96 8.39
CA GLY A 393 8.50 0.66 9.66
C GLY A 393 9.27 1.84 10.28
N GLY A 394 9.27 3.02 9.66
CA GLY A 394 9.77 4.24 10.28
C GLY A 394 8.87 4.73 11.42
N GLY A 395 9.41 5.51 12.36
CA GLY A 395 8.71 5.91 13.57
C GLY A 395 8.63 7.43 13.77
N ILE A 396 8.07 7.82 14.91
CA ILE A 396 8.09 9.19 15.42
C ILE A 396 8.74 9.19 16.80
N LYS A 397 9.73 10.05 16.99
CA LYS A 397 10.36 10.31 18.28
C LYS A 397 10.38 11.81 18.52
N ALA A 398 9.55 12.25 19.45
CA ALA A 398 9.32 13.66 19.73
C ALA A 398 9.57 14.00 21.20
N GLU A 399 10.37 15.03 21.45
CA GLU A 399 10.58 15.57 22.79
C GLU A 399 10.30 17.09 22.82
N ASN A 400 9.87 17.60 23.98
CA ASN A 400 9.88 19.03 24.27
C ASN A 400 10.37 19.29 25.70
N ASN A 401 11.39 20.13 25.83
CA ASN A 401 12.02 20.47 27.12
C ASN A 401 11.31 21.62 27.84
N ASN A 402 10.68 22.52 27.07
CA ASN A 402 10.20 23.83 27.55
C ASN A 402 8.69 24.03 27.31
N GLY A 403 7.94 22.97 27.04
CA GLY A 403 6.51 23.05 26.76
C GLY A 403 5.84 21.68 26.64
N SER A 404 4.53 21.71 26.43
CA SER A 404 3.77 20.51 26.06
C SER A 404 4.22 19.98 24.70
N VAL A 405 4.00 18.70 24.45
CA VAL A 405 4.24 18.07 23.14
C VAL A 405 2.97 17.36 22.69
N TYR A 406 2.61 17.54 21.41
CA TYR A 406 1.44 16.95 20.78
C TYR A 406 1.89 16.16 19.55
N VAL A 407 1.69 14.85 19.56
CA VAL A 407 2.28 13.92 18.58
C VAL A 407 1.20 13.06 17.94
N GLY A 408 1.19 13.00 16.61
CA GLY A 408 0.29 12.13 15.85
C GLY A 408 0.95 11.53 14.62
N GLY A 409 0.61 10.29 14.28
CA GLY A 409 1.07 9.65 13.03
C GLY A 409 0.69 10.45 11.77
N PHE A 410 -0.43 11.18 11.81
CA PHE A 410 -0.80 12.13 10.76
C PHE A 410 -0.52 13.58 11.15
N ILE A 411 -0.98 14.02 12.32
CA ILE A 411 -0.95 15.44 12.70
C ILE A 411 -0.73 15.68 14.20
N GLY A 412 0.15 16.62 14.56
CA GLY A 412 0.37 16.98 15.97
C GLY A 412 -0.88 17.56 16.63
N SER A 413 -1.48 18.60 16.03
CA SER A 413 -2.69 19.27 16.56
C SER A 413 -3.62 19.77 15.44
N ALA A 414 -4.93 19.66 15.66
CA ALA A 414 -5.95 20.10 14.70
C ALA A 414 -7.06 20.94 15.35
N GLU A 415 -7.45 22.03 14.69
CA GLU A 415 -8.60 22.86 15.05
C GLU A 415 -9.58 23.02 13.88
N LYS A 416 -10.87 22.81 14.12
CA LYS A 416 -11.98 23.11 13.19
C LYS A 416 -11.79 22.56 11.77
N SER A 417 -11.04 21.46 11.65
CA SER A 417 -10.58 20.90 10.40
C SER A 417 -11.34 19.61 10.06
N THR A 418 -11.35 19.24 8.77
CA THR A 418 -11.99 18.01 8.29
C THR A 418 -10.94 17.05 7.76
N PHE A 419 -11.05 15.77 8.12
CA PHE A 419 -10.19 14.67 7.73
C PHE A 419 -11.07 13.55 7.20
N SER A 420 -10.93 13.18 5.92
CA SER A 420 -11.75 12.11 5.34
C SER A 420 -11.06 11.21 4.31
N ASN A 421 -11.37 9.91 4.35
CA ASN A 421 -10.75 8.90 3.49
C ASN A 421 -9.21 8.91 3.65
N ILE A 422 -8.72 8.54 4.83
CA ILE A 422 -7.29 8.53 5.14
C ILE A 422 -6.88 7.16 5.67
N SER A 423 -5.79 6.59 5.16
CA SER A 423 -5.18 5.36 5.68
C SER A 423 -3.77 5.63 6.19
N LEU A 424 -3.44 5.08 7.37
CA LEU A 424 -2.11 5.06 7.97
C LEU A 424 -1.71 3.60 8.21
N SER A 425 -0.49 3.24 7.84
CA SER A 425 0.02 1.86 7.90
C SER A 425 1.52 1.79 8.22
N ASN A 426 1.94 0.64 8.76
CA ASN A 426 3.33 0.23 8.94
C ASN A 426 4.16 1.24 9.74
N ILE A 427 3.60 1.76 10.84
CA ILE A 427 4.27 2.71 11.71
C ILE A 427 5.08 1.94 12.74
N GLY A 428 6.35 2.32 12.93
CA GLY A 428 7.13 1.89 14.08
C GLY A 428 6.59 2.48 15.38
N ASN A 429 7.49 2.89 16.28
CA ASN A 429 7.07 3.49 17.54
C ASN A 429 6.74 4.98 17.37
N ILE A 430 5.66 5.44 18.00
CA ILE A 430 5.26 6.85 18.17
C ILE A 430 5.53 7.24 19.62
N ASN A 431 6.69 7.85 19.86
CA ASN A 431 7.19 8.21 21.18
C ASN A 431 7.05 9.72 21.42
N SER A 432 6.48 10.09 22.57
CA SER A 432 6.35 11.47 23.04
C SER A 432 6.98 11.64 24.43
N ARG A 433 7.73 12.73 24.63
CA ARG A 433 8.38 13.04 25.91
C ARG A 433 8.27 14.53 26.25
N SER A 434 7.75 14.85 27.43
CA SER A 434 7.78 16.22 27.98
C SER A 434 8.61 16.23 29.26
N ASN A 435 9.79 16.84 29.19
CA ASN A 435 10.83 16.71 30.22
C ASN A 435 10.62 17.61 31.45
N ASN A 436 9.49 18.31 31.57
CA ASN A 436 9.25 19.30 32.64
C ASN A 436 7.86 19.11 33.27
N ASN A 437 7.84 19.01 34.61
CA ASN A 437 6.68 18.64 35.44
C ASN A 437 5.49 19.61 35.38
N ASN A 438 5.58 20.72 34.63
CA ASN A 438 4.48 21.66 34.44
C ASN A 438 3.65 21.37 33.18
N TYR A 439 4.18 20.60 32.23
CA TYR A 439 3.63 20.43 30.89
C TYR A 439 3.11 19.01 30.63
N ASN A 440 2.17 18.94 29.68
CA ASN A 440 1.50 17.69 29.33
C ASN A 440 2.15 17.08 28.09
N SER A 441 2.11 15.76 27.98
CA SER A 441 2.44 15.04 26.75
C SER A 441 1.15 14.42 26.21
N SER A 442 0.81 14.68 24.96
CA SER A 442 -0.35 14.07 24.30
C SER A 442 0.07 13.38 23.02
N VAL A 443 -0.30 12.11 22.87
CA VAL A 443 0.07 11.28 21.73
C VAL A 443 -1.10 10.42 21.28
N GLY A 444 -1.20 10.21 19.96
CA GLY A 444 -1.98 9.12 19.43
C GLY A 444 -1.58 8.68 18.03
N GLY A 445 -2.14 7.56 17.57
CA GLY A 445 -1.80 6.98 16.27
C GLY A 445 -2.14 7.92 15.10
N PHE A 446 -3.19 8.72 15.21
CA PHE A 446 -3.55 9.73 14.22
C PHE A 446 -3.16 11.15 14.66
N ALA A 447 -3.57 11.56 15.87
CA ALA A 447 -3.41 12.93 16.35
C ALA A 447 -3.00 13.07 17.82
N GLY A 448 -2.22 14.11 18.14
CA GLY A 448 -1.91 14.47 19.53
C GLY A 448 -3.05 15.23 20.21
N TYR A 449 -3.62 16.22 19.51
CA TYR A 449 -4.68 17.11 20.02
C TYR A 449 -5.74 17.43 18.96
N GLY A 450 -7.00 17.55 19.37
CA GLY A 450 -8.11 17.92 18.49
C GLY A 450 -9.16 18.81 19.14
N TYR A 451 -9.54 19.90 18.46
CA TYR A 451 -10.64 20.77 18.83
C TYR A 451 -11.59 21.08 17.66
N GLY A 452 -12.88 20.74 17.80
CA GLY A 452 -13.93 21.07 16.82
C GLY A 452 -13.79 20.40 15.45
N ASN A 453 -13.07 19.30 15.33
CA ASN A 453 -12.74 18.65 14.05
C ASN A 453 -13.80 17.63 13.60
N LYS A 454 -13.70 17.21 12.33
CA LYS A 454 -14.47 16.10 11.77
C LYS A 454 -13.54 15.03 11.22
N PHE A 455 -13.65 13.81 11.73
CA PHE A 455 -12.90 12.65 11.30
C PHE A 455 -13.88 11.62 10.71
N SER A 456 -13.70 11.25 9.44
CA SER A 456 -14.56 10.25 8.80
C SER A 456 -13.83 9.30 7.85
N ASN A 457 -14.15 8.00 7.90
CA ASN A 457 -13.55 6.97 7.04
C ASN A 457 -12.00 6.96 7.17
N ILE A 458 -11.50 6.60 8.35
CA ILE A 458 -10.05 6.58 8.65
C ILE A 458 -9.65 5.19 9.14
N SER A 459 -8.54 4.65 8.64
CA SER A 459 -7.98 3.38 9.11
C SER A 459 -6.52 3.53 9.54
N LEU A 460 -6.19 2.93 10.68
CA LEU A 460 -4.83 2.80 11.23
C LEU A 460 -4.51 1.31 11.32
N ASN A 461 -3.43 0.87 10.65
CA ASN A 461 -2.94 -0.50 10.70
C ASN A 461 -1.46 -0.57 11.10
N ASP A 462 -1.04 -1.72 11.64
CA ASP A 462 0.36 -2.08 11.92
C ASP A 462 1.13 -0.92 12.58
N ILE A 463 0.84 -0.70 13.86
CA ILE A 463 1.55 0.28 14.70
C ILE A 463 2.31 -0.47 15.80
N GLY A 464 3.60 -0.17 15.95
CA GLY A 464 4.43 -0.69 17.03
C GLY A 464 3.95 -0.27 18.42
N SER A 465 4.59 0.71 19.04
CA SER A 465 4.16 1.26 20.33
C SER A 465 3.78 2.72 20.22
N ILE A 466 2.65 3.10 20.83
CA ILE A 466 2.24 4.48 21.05
C ILE A 466 2.58 4.83 22.51
N HIS A 467 3.70 5.52 22.73
CA HIS A 467 4.26 5.74 24.06
C HIS A 467 4.34 7.22 24.47
N SER A 468 3.98 7.52 25.72
CA SER A 468 4.21 8.81 26.36
C SER A 468 5.00 8.70 27.66
N SER A 469 6.04 9.52 27.77
CA SER A 469 6.81 9.78 29.00
C SER A 469 6.75 11.28 29.34
N GLY A 470 5.55 11.76 29.71
CA GLY A 470 5.33 13.16 30.08
C GLY A 470 5.20 13.34 31.59
N ASN A 471 6.06 14.15 32.21
CA ASN A 471 6.15 14.22 33.68
C ASN A 471 4.85 14.61 34.42
N ARG A 472 3.98 15.45 33.85
CA ARG A 472 2.75 15.92 34.53
C ARG A 472 1.52 15.07 34.21
N VAL A 473 0.98 15.23 33.01
CA VAL A 473 -0.15 14.45 32.50
C VAL A 473 0.26 13.85 31.16
N SER A 474 0.13 12.53 31.04
CA SER A 474 0.22 11.83 29.76
C SER A 474 -1.17 11.47 29.25
N TYR A 475 -1.54 12.04 28.11
CA TYR A 475 -2.77 11.76 27.37
C TYR A 475 -2.44 10.85 26.19
N VAL A 476 -2.88 9.60 26.23
CA VAL A 476 -2.48 8.58 25.26
C VAL A 476 -3.72 7.93 24.65
N GLY A 477 -3.86 7.98 23.33
CA GLY A 477 -4.98 7.33 22.64
C GLY A 477 -4.49 6.57 21.41
N GLY A 478 -5.01 5.37 21.13
CA GLY A 478 -4.66 4.67 19.88
C GLY A 478 -4.98 5.51 18.63
N PHE A 479 -5.99 6.38 18.68
CA PHE A 479 -6.31 7.36 17.65
C PHE A 479 -5.86 8.77 18.03
N ILE A 480 -6.31 9.27 19.19
CA ILE A 480 -6.10 10.66 19.60
C ILE A 480 -5.78 10.82 21.10
N GLY A 481 -4.71 11.54 21.43
CA GLY A 481 -4.35 11.80 22.82
C GLY A 481 -5.40 12.63 23.58
N ASP A 482 -5.60 13.88 23.15
CA ASP A 482 -6.45 14.87 23.81
C ASP A 482 -7.54 15.43 22.86
N SER A 483 -8.81 15.12 23.15
CA SER A 483 -9.98 15.47 22.34
C SER A 483 -10.85 16.51 23.05
N MET A 484 -10.60 17.79 22.77
CA MET A 484 -11.23 18.94 23.43
C MET A 484 -12.35 19.55 22.58
N GLN A 485 -13.60 19.40 23.01
CA GLN A 485 -14.78 20.11 22.48
C GLN A 485 -15.16 19.84 21.01
N GLN A 486 -16.42 19.45 20.78
CA GLN A 486 -17.09 19.47 19.47
C GLN A 486 -16.41 18.70 18.31
N ASN A 487 -15.57 17.71 18.62
CA ASN A 487 -15.01 16.80 17.61
C ASN A 487 -16.03 15.69 17.26
N SER A 488 -16.20 15.36 15.98
CA SER A 488 -17.04 14.23 15.53
C SER A 488 -16.21 13.14 14.87
N PHE A 489 -16.35 11.89 15.33
CA PHE A 489 -15.65 10.71 14.85
C PHE A 489 -16.66 9.73 14.24
N SER A 490 -16.39 9.28 13.01
CA SER A 490 -17.31 8.40 12.26
C SER A 490 -16.56 7.39 11.37
N ASN A 491 -16.92 6.11 11.43
CA ASN A 491 -16.36 5.06 10.57
C ASN A 491 -14.82 4.98 10.68
N ILE A 492 -14.30 4.55 11.83
CA ILE A 492 -12.84 4.49 12.08
C ILE A 492 -12.44 3.08 12.51
N ILE A 493 -11.34 2.55 11.93
CA ILE A 493 -10.67 1.32 12.38
C ILE A 493 -9.31 1.64 12.98
N LEU A 494 -9.02 1.01 14.11
CA LEU A 494 -7.67 0.70 14.60
C LEU A 494 -7.51 -0.83 14.58
N ASN A 495 -6.43 -1.33 13.97
CA ASN A 495 -6.11 -2.75 13.84
C ASN A 495 -4.59 -2.94 14.02
N ASP A 496 -4.17 -4.08 14.57
CA ASP A 496 -2.76 -4.45 14.77
C ASP A 496 -1.93 -3.34 15.45
N ILE A 497 -2.27 -3.01 16.70
CA ILE A 497 -1.48 -2.09 17.55
C ILE A 497 -0.80 -2.92 18.64
N ASN A 498 0.53 -3.03 18.59
CA ASN A 498 1.26 -3.87 19.54
C ASN A 498 1.17 -3.33 20.98
N SER A 499 1.36 -2.02 21.21
CA SER A 499 1.07 -1.44 22.54
C SER A 499 0.74 0.05 22.56
N ILE A 500 -0.03 0.45 23.57
CA ILE A 500 -0.43 1.82 23.90
C ILE A 500 -0.05 2.05 25.36
N VAL A 501 0.95 2.91 25.62
CA VAL A 501 1.66 2.96 26.91
C VAL A 501 1.86 4.38 27.44
N ALA A 502 1.65 4.58 28.75
CA ALA A 502 2.09 5.77 29.48
C ALA A 502 3.02 5.40 30.63
N THR A 503 4.13 6.12 30.79
CA THR A 503 5.08 5.94 31.91
C THR A 503 5.54 7.29 32.47
N GLU A 504 6.19 7.29 33.64
CA GLU A 504 6.87 8.43 34.29
C GLU A 504 5.96 9.61 34.74
N ALA A 505 4.67 9.61 34.39
CA ALA A 505 3.74 10.73 34.61
C ALA A 505 3.09 10.72 35.99
N THR A 506 2.83 11.91 36.57
CA THR A 506 1.97 12.05 37.76
C THR A 506 0.57 11.53 37.51
N TYR A 507 -0.06 12.00 36.43
CA TYR A 507 -1.41 11.60 36.02
C TYR A 507 -1.36 10.94 34.64
N THR A 508 -2.09 9.84 34.46
CA THR A 508 -2.20 9.17 33.16
C THR A 508 -3.66 9.01 32.75
N ARG A 509 -3.93 9.28 31.48
CA ARG A 509 -5.25 9.16 30.86
C ARG A 509 -5.07 8.47 29.53
N LEU A 510 -5.32 7.17 29.52
CA LEU A 510 -4.91 6.26 28.44
C LEU A 510 -6.11 5.47 27.93
N GLY A 511 -6.38 5.57 26.63
CA GLY A 511 -7.47 4.86 25.97
C GLY A 511 -6.98 4.09 24.75
N GLY A 512 -7.54 2.93 24.46
CA GLY A 512 -7.26 2.25 23.18
C GLY A 512 -7.69 3.07 21.96
N PHE A 513 -8.61 4.04 22.11
CA PHE A 513 -8.94 5.04 21.09
C PHE A 513 -8.54 6.46 21.50
N VAL A 514 -8.95 6.91 22.69
CA VAL A 514 -8.81 8.31 23.14
C VAL A 514 -8.35 8.44 24.59
N GLY A 515 -7.29 9.19 24.85
CA GLY A 515 -6.78 9.41 26.21
C GLY A 515 -7.74 10.23 27.06
N PHE A 516 -8.10 11.43 26.58
CA PHE A 516 -9.07 12.32 27.23
C PHE A 516 -10.08 12.89 26.22
N THR A 517 -11.35 12.98 26.62
CA THR A 517 -12.42 13.56 25.80
C THR A 517 -13.32 14.50 26.61
N SER A 518 -13.80 15.60 26.02
CA SER A 518 -14.70 16.54 26.71
C SER A 518 -15.69 17.31 25.82
N PHE A 519 -16.82 17.72 26.41
CA PHE A 519 -17.82 18.69 25.89
C PHE A 519 -18.27 18.52 24.41
N GLY A 520 -19.35 17.76 24.16
CA GLY A 520 -19.99 17.76 22.84
C GLY A 520 -19.20 17.05 21.75
N ASN A 521 -18.21 16.22 22.12
CA ASN A 521 -17.59 15.27 21.21
C ASN A 521 -18.55 14.09 20.96
N ASP A 522 -18.61 13.62 19.71
CA ASP A 522 -19.47 12.52 19.28
C ASP A 522 -18.66 11.39 18.63
N TYR A 523 -18.86 10.16 19.09
CA TYR A 523 -18.15 8.96 18.65
C TYR A 523 -19.14 7.96 18.06
N SER A 524 -18.97 7.63 16.77
CA SER A 524 -19.90 6.76 16.03
C SER A 524 -19.17 5.75 15.13
N ASN A 525 -19.62 4.50 15.11
CA ASN A 525 -19.12 3.44 14.21
C ASN A 525 -17.59 3.26 14.27
N ILE A 526 -17.07 2.84 15.42
CA ILE A 526 -15.61 2.73 15.66
C ILE A 526 -15.26 1.29 16.05
N PHE A 527 -14.20 0.75 15.44
CA PHE A 527 -13.74 -0.61 15.61
C PHE A 527 -12.28 -0.62 16.05
N LEU A 528 -12.00 -1.33 17.14
CA LEU A 528 -10.66 -1.60 17.65
C LEU A 528 -10.48 -3.12 17.67
N THR A 529 -9.52 -3.64 16.90
CA THR A 529 -9.19 -5.06 16.85
C THR A 529 -7.70 -5.28 17.03
N ASP A 530 -7.32 -6.42 17.60
CA ASP A 530 -5.92 -6.89 17.68
C ASP A 530 -4.99 -5.85 18.37
N ILE A 531 -5.36 -5.43 19.58
CA ILE A 531 -4.53 -4.52 20.41
C ILE A 531 -3.85 -5.32 21.52
N GLY A 532 -2.52 -5.35 21.52
CA GLY A 532 -1.71 -6.15 22.44
C GLY A 532 -1.81 -5.68 23.90
N GLU A 533 -1.28 -4.49 24.19
CA GLU A 533 -1.26 -3.93 25.55
C GLU A 533 -1.75 -2.47 25.59
N ILE A 534 -2.56 -2.15 26.58
CA ILE A 534 -3.10 -0.82 26.92
C ILE A 534 -2.70 -0.58 28.39
N LYS A 535 -1.48 -0.06 28.60
CA LYS A 535 -0.81 -0.09 29.91
C LYS A 535 -0.39 1.28 30.43
N SER A 536 -0.64 1.54 31.72
CA SER A 536 -0.11 2.72 32.41
C SER A 536 0.75 2.37 33.62
N GLU A 537 1.86 3.10 33.79
CA GLU A 537 2.69 3.15 35.00
C GLU A 537 2.80 4.62 35.44
N SER A 538 1.98 5.03 36.42
CA SER A 538 1.88 6.41 36.90
C SER A 538 2.36 6.56 38.35
N LYS A 539 2.64 7.81 38.74
CA LYS A 539 3.14 8.11 40.09
C LYS A 539 2.03 8.29 41.14
N ASN A 540 0.81 8.59 40.70
CA ASN A 540 -0.33 8.98 41.53
C ASN A 540 -1.66 8.42 40.99
N ASN A 541 -2.14 8.90 39.82
CA ASN A 541 -3.46 8.49 39.27
C ASN A 541 -3.34 7.90 37.88
N ALA A 542 -4.26 6.99 37.56
CA ALA A 542 -4.37 6.40 36.25
C ALA A 542 -5.83 6.12 35.89
N ASP A 543 -6.30 6.74 34.80
CA ASP A 543 -7.56 6.42 34.14
C ASP A 543 -7.23 5.66 32.85
N VAL A 544 -7.49 4.35 32.82
CA VAL A 544 -7.14 3.47 31.69
C VAL A 544 -8.37 2.74 31.16
N GLY A 545 -8.68 2.92 29.88
CA GLY A 545 -9.79 2.24 29.23
C GLY A 545 -9.39 1.54 27.93
N GLY A 546 -10.05 0.43 27.60
CA GLY A 546 -9.88 -0.18 26.28
C GLY A 546 -10.32 0.74 25.14
N PHE A 547 -11.22 1.71 25.39
CA PHE A 547 -11.59 2.76 24.43
C PHE A 547 -11.15 4.16 24.90
N VAL A 548 -11.53 4.56 26.11
CA VAL A 548 -11.31 5.92 26.63
C VAL A 548 -10.65 5.91 28.01
N GLY A 549 -9.60 6.71 28.20
CA GLY A 549 -9.01 6.91 29.53
C GLY A 549 -9.99 7.63 30.46
N TYR A 550 -10.18 8.92 30.22
CA TYR A 550 -11.10 9.78 31.00
C TYR A 550 -12.06 10.56 30.09
N ALA A 551 -13.36 10.49 30.38
CA ALA A 551 -14.38 11.21 29.62
C ALA A 551 -15.12 12.26 30.48
N ASN A 552 -15.03 13.55 30.11
CA ASN A 552 -15.78 14.64 30.73
C ASN A 552 -17.03 15.02 29.91
N GLY A 553 -18.16 14.45 30.29
CA GLY A 553 -19.45 14.60 29.64
C GLY A 553 -20.19 15.91 29.89
N ALA A 554 -19.65 16.85 30.68
CA ALA A 554 -20.31 18.08 31.16
C ALA A 554 -20.76 19.11 30.08
N GLY A 555 -20.85 18.69 28.82
CA GLY A 555 -21.55 19.39 27.75
C GLY A 555 -21.93 18.50 26.56
N GLY A 556 -22.36 17.25 26.80
CA GLY A 556 -22.99 16.42 25.76
C GLY A 556 -22.06 15.46 25.01
N VAL A 557 -21.13 14.78 25.69
CA VAL A 557 -20.34 13.71 25.04
C VAL A 557 -21.21 12.48 24.79
N THR A 558 -21.12 11.92 23.58
CA THR A 558 -21.92 10.77 23.13
C THR A 558 -21.07 9.66 22.51
N PHE A 559 -21.42 8.41 22.81
CA PHE A 559 -20.80 7.21 22.25
C PHE A 559 -21.86 6.30 21.64
N SER A 560 -21.63 5.84 20.41
CA SER A 560 -22.57 5.00 19.66
C SER A 560 -21.88 4.00 18.73
N ASN A 561 -22.36 2.76 18.69
CA ASN A 561 -21.89 1.72 17.76
C ASN A 561 -20.36 1.52 17.83
N ILE A 562 -19.85 1.11 18.99
CA ILE A 562 -18.41 0.92 19.22
C ILE A 562 -18.14 -0.55 19.53
N PHE A 563 -17.12 -1.12 18.87
CA PHE A 563 -16.76 -2.53 18.94
C PHE A 563 -15.27 -2.67 19.29
N LEU A 564 -14.98 -3.39 20.38
CA LEU A 564 -13.63 -3.76 20.81
C LEU A 564 -13.53 -5.28 20.85
N ASP A 565 -12.52 -5.85 20.21
CA ASP A 565 -12.30 -7.29 20.13
C ASP A 565 -10.80 -7.63 20.09
N GLU A 566 -10.44 -8.82 20.54
CA GLU A 566 -9.06 -9.31 20.67
C GLU A 566 -8.12 -8.28 21.35
N ILE A 567 -8.52 -7.82 22.54
CA ILE A 567 -7.69 -6.93 23.37
C ILE A 567 -6.92 -7.77 24.38
N GLY A 568 -5.59 -7.67 24.38
CA GLY A 568 -4.74 -8.43 25.29
C GLY A 568 -4.88 -7.96 26.74
N VAL A 569 -4.12 -6.94 27.13
CA VAL A 569 -4.08 -6.45 28.51
C VAL A 569 -4.49 -4.99 28.59
N ILE A 570 -5.42 -4.67 29.48
CA ILE A 570 -5.77 -3.32 29.90
C ILE A 570 -5.35 -3.19 31.36
N GLU A 571 -4.31 -2.41 31.64
CA GLU A 571 -3.70 -2.38 32.99
C GLU A 571 -3.25 -0.98 33.41
N ALA A 572 -3.48 -0.66 34.69
CA ALA A 572 -2.88 0.50 35.34
C ALA A 572 -2.16 0.09 36.62
N ILE A 573 -0.95 0.61 36.79
CA ILE A 573 -0.18 0.54 38.02
C ILE A 573 0.11 1.98 38.45
N ALA A 574 -0.37 2.37 39.62
CA ALA A 574 -0.07 3.65 40.25
C ALA A 574 0.79 3.43 41.52
N SER A 575 1.83 4.23 41.68
CA SER A 575 2.53 4.35 42.97
C SER A 575 1.89 5.43 43.85
N ASP A 576 2.57 5.77 44.95
CA ASP A 576 2.26 6.93 45.78
C ASP A 576 3.54 7.75 46.04
N GLU A 577 3.78 8.79 45.24
CA GLU A 577 4.90 9.71 45.47
C GLU A 577 4.53 10.92 46.37
N ASN A 578 3.25 11.18 46.65
CA ASN A 578 2.79 12.44 47.27
C ASN A 578 1.98 12.28 48.58
N ASP A 579 1.65 11.06 49.01
CA ASP A 579 0.92 10.75 50.25
C ASP A 579 -0.52 11.32 50.25
N ASP A 580 -1.17 11.39 49.07
CA ASP A 580 -2.49 12.01 48.88
C ASP A 580 -3.63 10.96 48.82
N TYR A 581 -4.48 11.01 49.85
CA TYR A 581 -5.63 10.12 50.06
C TYR A 581 -6.69 10.18 48.93
N PHE A 582 -6.64 11.19 48.06
CA PHE A 582 -7.60 11.36 46.96
C PHE A 582 -7.19 10.65 45.66
N ASP A 583 -6.03 10.01 45.61
CA ASP A 583 -5.55 9.38 44.38
C ASP A 583 -6.30 8.09 44.01
N ALA A 584 -6.58 7.98 42.71
CA ALA A 584 -7.48 7.00 42.13
C ALA A 584 -6.85 6.28 40.93
N THR A 585 -7.03 4.96 40.90
CA THR A 585 -6.64 4.09 39.79
C THR A 585 -7.90 3.43 39.24
N ASN A 586 -8.33 3.86 38.06
CA ASN A 586 -9.57 3.47 37.40
C ASN A 586 -9.26 2.71 36.12
N VAL A 587 -9.67 1.44 36.01
CA VAL A 587 -9.42 0.62 34.81
C VAL A 587 -10.69 -0.05 34.32
N GLY A 588 -10.97 0.02 33.02
CA GLY A 588 -12.10 -0.73 32.46
C GLY A 588 -11.99 -1.11 30.99
N GLY A 589 -12.78 -2.10 30.58
CA GLY A 589 -12.73 -2.62 29.21
C GLY A 589 -13.13 -1.59 28.15
N PHE A 590 -14.03 -0.66 28.48
CA PHE A 590 -14.35 0.51 27.66
C PHE A 590 -13.69 1.77 28.21
N ALA A 591 -13.84 2.04 29.51
CA ALA A 591 -13.43 3.32 30.10
C ALA A 591 -12.65 3.18 31.42
N GLY A 592 -11.68 4.08 31.64
CA GLY A 592 -11.15 4.33 32.98
C GLY A 592 -12.22 5.02 33.83
N GLU A 593 -12.50 6.30 33.55
CA GLU A 593 -13.58 7.07 34.20
C GLU A 593 -14.56 7.68 33.19
N LEU A 594 -15.86 7.54 33.47
CA LEU A 594 -16.98 8.19 32.78
C LEU A 594 -17.62 9.24 33.69
N PHE A 595 -17.29 10.51 33.49
CA PHE A 595 -17.81 11.63 34.29
C PHE A 595 -18.94 12.39 33.57
N ASN A 596 -20.16 12.45 34.13
CA ASN A 596 -21.31 13.21 33.60
C ASN A 596 -21.66 12.93 32.11
N ILE A 597 -21.49 11.69 31.61
CA ILE A 597 -21.68 11.33 30.20
C ILE A 597 -23.16 11.25 29.82
N SER A 598 -23.55 11.91 28.72
CA SER A 598 -24.97 12.11 28.37
C SER A 598 -25.64 10.89 27.72
N LYS A 599 -24.94 10.19 26.82
CA LYS A 599 -25.46 8.96 26.19
C LYS A 599 -24.34 8.00 25.81
N ILE A 600 -24.52 6.73 26.16
CA ILE A 600 -23.75 5.59 25.66
C ILE A 600 -24.76 4.57 25.11
N ASP A 601 -24.56 4.10 23.89
CA ASP A 601 -25.50 3.23 23.18
C ASP A 601 -24.77 2.26 22.25
N ASN A 602 -25.20 0.99 22.18
CA ASN A 602 -24.67 -0.01 21.24
C ASN A 602 -23.14 -0.20 21.36
N ILE A 603 -22.65 -0.65 22.52
CA ILE A 603 -21.23 -0.94 22.74
C ILE A 603 -21.03 -2.45 22.93
N VAL A 604 -20.02 -3.01 22.27
CA VAL A 604 -19.66 -4.43 22.39
C VAL A 604 -18.18 -4.53 22.73
N LEU A 605 -17.89 -5.23 23.82
CA LEU A 605 -16.54 -5.63 24.22
C LEU A 605 -16.46 -7.16 24.20
N ASN A 606 -15.47 -7.69 23.49
CA ASN A 606 -15.28 -9.13 23.31
C ASN A 606 -13.80 -9.51 23.47
N ASN A 607 -13.53 -10.78 23.82
CA ASN A 607 -12.18 -11.37 23.83
C ASN A 607 -11.12 -10.51 24.56
N ILE A 608 -11.36 -10.13 25.82
CA ILE A 608 -10.40 -9.35 26.63
C ILE A 608 -9.65 -10.26 27.61
N LYS A 609 -8.32 -10.36 27.49
CA LYS A 609 -7.54 -11.31 28.32
C LYS A 609 -7.33 -10.84 29.76
N LYS A 610 -7.17 -9.53 29.99
CA LYS A 610 -6.99 -8.99 31.34
C LYS A 610 -7.42 -7.52 31.43
N ILE A 611 -8.18 -7.19 32.48
CA ILE A 611 -8.47 -5.84 32.94
C ILE A 611 -7.96 -5.75 34.39
N ASN A 612 -7.00 -4.89 34.69
CA ASN A 612 -6.34 -4.90 36.01
C ASN A 612 -5.95 -3.49 36.52
N ALA A 613 -6.35 -3.18 37.75
CA ALA A 613 -6.01 -1.94 38.44
C ALA A 613 -5.16 -2.25 39.69
N ASP A 614 -4.00 -1.62 39.85
CA ASP A 614 -3.17 -1.73 41.06
C ASP A 614 -2.73 -0.35 41.52
N GLY A 615 -3.00 0.00 42.78
CA GLY A 615 -2.72 1.33 43.31
C GLY A 615 -2.83 1.42 44.85
N PRO A 616 -2.40 2.54 45.46
CA PRO A 616 -2.28 2.66 46.92
C PRO A 616 -3.64 2.77 47.62
N TYR A 617 -4.54 3.61 47.11
CA TYR A 617 -5.75 4.07 47.78
C TYR A 617 -7.03 3.57 47.11
N LYS A 618 -7.69 4.41 46.28
CA LYS A 618 -8.97 4.11 45.63
C LYS A 618 -8.70 3.40 44.32
N VAL A 619 -9.08 2.13 44.22
CA VAL A 619 -8.74 1.30 43.05
C VAL A 619 -9.99 0.61 42.53
N ASN A 620 -10.40 1.02 41.33
CA ASN A 620 -11.61 0.57 40.66
C ASN A 620 -11.27 -0.22 39.39
N SER A 621 -11.86 -1.40 39.22
CA SER A 621 -11.79 -2.16 37.96
C SER A 621 -13.16 -2.62 37.48
N GLY A 622 -13.45 -2.55 36.19
CA GLY A 622 -14.70 -3.13 35.68
C GLY A 622 -14.66 -3.56 34.22
N GLY A 623 -15.48 -4.57 33.87
CA GLY A 623 -15.52 -5.09 32.51
C GLY A 623 -15.90 -4.04 31.46
N PHE A 624 -16.74 -3.06 31.83
CA PHE A 624 -17.03 -1.87 31.04
C PHE A 624 -16.26 -0.63 31.52
N ALA A 625 -16.35 -0.27 32.81
CA ALA A 625 -15.74 0.96 33.33
C ALA A 625 -15.04 0.77 34.69
N GLY A 626 -13.94 1.48 34.93
CA GLY A 626 -13.40 1.61 36.29
C GLY A 626 -14.40 2.33 37.18
N GLU A 627 -14.65 3.61 36.88
CA GLU A 627 -15.63 4.44 37.60
C GLU A 627 -16.63 5.12 36.66
N ILE A 628 -17.90 5.15 37.08
CA ILE A 628 -18.97 5.92 36.46
C ILE A 628 -19.45 6.94 37.49
N MET A 629 -19.13 8.22 37.30
CA MET A 629 -19.49 9.29 38.23
C MET A 629 -20.38 10.34 37.57
N ILE A 630 -21.54 10.60 38.16
CA ILE A 630 -22.50 11.57 37.64
C ILE A 630 -22.98 12.43 38.80
N GLN A 631 -22.59 13.71 38.79
CA GLN A 631 -22.80 14.66 39.88
C GLN A 631 -23.96 15.63 39.63
N THR A 632 -24.23 16.00 38.37
CA THR A 632 -25.22 17.03 38.03
C THR A 632 -25.94 16.70 36.73
N ALA A 633 -27.24 16.48 36.80
CA ALA A 633 -28.04 16.10 35.64
C ALA A 633 -29.47 16.69 35.73
N GLU A 634 -29.77 17.72 34.93
CA GLU A 634 -31.15 18.19 34.71
C GLU A 634 -32.00 17.19 33.91
N LYS A 635 -31.36 16.21 33.27
CA LYS A 635 -31.95 15.14 32.46
C LYS A 635 -31.23 13.84 32.79
N ALA A 636 -31.95 12.72 32.82
CA ALA A 636 -31.33 11.43 33.07
C ALA A 636 -30.33 11.06 31.97
N ASN A 637 -29.17 10.52 32.35
CA ASN A 637 -28.23 9.96 31.40
C ASN A 637 -28.66 8.54 31.03
N ILE A 638 -28.26 8.08 29.84
CA ILE A 638 -28.69 6.80 29.28
C ILE A 638 -27.46 5.99 28.91
N ILE A 639 -27.30 4.83 29.56
CA ILE A 639 -26.28 3.82 29.25
C ILE A 639 -27.05 2.57 28.84
N ASN A 640 -27.01 2.28 27.54
CA ASN A 640 -27.96 1.36 26.92
C ASN A 640 -27.30 0.43 25.88
N ASN A 641 -27.88 -0.76 25.67
CA ASN A 641 -27.44 -1.74 24.66
C ASN A 641 -25.93 -2.05 24.77
N ILE A 642 -25.49 -2.58 25.91
CA ILE A 642 -24.08 -2.93 26.15
C ILE A 642 -23.91 -4.44 26.21
N ILE A 643 -22.91 -4.98 25.52
CA ILE A 643 -22.55 -6.40 25.55
C ILE A 643 -21.10 -6.53 25.98
N LEU A 644 -20.86 -7.35 27.00
CA LEU A 644 -19.54 -7.79 27.46
C LEU A 644 -19.51 -9.32 27.33
N ASP A 645 -18.60 -9.86 26.53
CA ASP A 645 -18.45 -11.31 26.35
C ASP A 645 -16.97 -11.73 26.41
N ASN A 646 -16.72 -12.97 26.84
CA ASN A 646 -15.39 -13.60 26.97
C ASN A 646 -14.29 -12.70 27.59
N ILE A 647 -14.39 -12.45 28.90
CA ILE A 647 -13.37 -11.70 29.66
C ILE A 647 -12.68 -12.63 30.68
N ASP A 648 -11.37 -12.83 30.51
CA ASP A 648 -10.60 -13.81 31.29
C ASP A 648 -10.31 -13.38 32.74
N TYR A 649 -10.10 -12.09 32.95
CA TYR A 649 -9.79 -11.54 34.28
C TYR A 649 -10.17 -10.07 34.37
N ILE A 650 -10.92 -9.72 35.41
CA ILE A 650 -11.12 -8.36 35.91
C ILE A 650 -10.57 -8.33 37.33
N GLY A 651 -9.76 -7.34 37.68
CA GLY A 651 -9.38 -7.19 39.08
C GLY A 651 -8.80 -5.85 39.50
N ALA A 652 -8.88 -5.60 40.80
CA ALA A 652 -8.40 -4.39 41.44
C ALA A 652 -7.61 -4.74 42.71
N SER A 653 -6.61 -3.93 43.03
CA SER A 653 -5.71 -4.16 44.15
C SER A 653 -5.28 -2.84 44.81
N GLY A 654 -5.47 -2.70 46.14
CA GLY A 654 -5.20 -1.46 46.88
C GLY A 654 -5.77 -1.43 48.30
N SER A 655 -6.09 -0.24 48.84
CA SER A 655 -6.65 -0.07 50.19
C SER A 655 -8.18 0.07 50.23
N ASN A 656 -8.77 0.71 49.22
CA ASN A 656 -10.21 0.83 49.02
C ASN A 656 -10.54 0.37 47.60
N VAL A 657 -11.00 -0.87 47.50
CA VAL A 657 -10.91 -1.66 46.27
C VAL A 657 -12.29 -2.06 45.80
N MET A 658 -12.60 -1.78 44.54
CA MET A 658 -13.87 -2.13 43.91
C MET A 658 -13.64 -2.88 42.60
N SER A 659 -14.35 -3.99 42.39
CA SER A 659 -14.43 -4.62 41.06
C SER A 659 -15.83 -5.12 40.71
N GLY A 660 -16.20 -4.96 39.44
CA GLY A 660 -17.48 -5.44 38.92
C GLY A 660 -17.40 -5.96 37.49
N GLY A 661 -18.24 -6.91 37.12
CA GLY A 661 -18.32 -7.40 35.74
C GLY A 661 -18.71 -6.30 34.74
N PHE A 662 -19.45 -5.27 35.19
CA PHE A 662 -19.70 -4.03 34.46
C PHE A 662 -18.80 -2.90 34.95
N ALA A 663 -18.86 -2.54 36.24
CA ALA A 663 -18.15 -1.37 36.76
C ALA A 663 -17.52 -1.59 38.14
N GLY A 664 -16.36 -1.00 38.40
CA GLY A 664 -15.80 -0.95 39.75
C GLY A 664 -16.74 -0.18 40.69
N MET A 665 -16.93 1.10 40.39
CA MET A 665 -17.79 2.00 41.15
C MET A 665 -18.79 2.75 40.25
N ILE A 666 -20.04 2.84 40.69
CA ILE A 666 -21.08 3.68 40.08
C ILE A 666 -21.61 4.66 41.14
N SER A 667 -21.24 5.93 40.96
CA SER A 667 -21.63 7.06 41.80
C SER A 667 -22.47 8.05 40.99
N ASP A 668 -23.68 7.62 40.65
CA ASP A 668 -24.55 8.27 39.69
C ASP A 668 -25.89 8.73 40.30
N HIS A 669 -26.30 9.95 39.96
CA HIS A 669 -27.58 10.51 40.37
C HIS A 669 -28.51 10.60 39.14
N ASN A 670 -29.61 9.83 39.19
CA ASN A 670 -30.68 9.86 38.20
C ASN A 670 -30.23 9.48 36.77
N SER A 671 -29.66 8.29 36.57
CA SER A 671 -29.46 7.71 35.23
C SER A 671 -30.15 6.36 35.05
N ILE A 672 -30.26 5.96 33.77
CA ILE A 672 -30.89 4.71 33.33
C ILE A 672 -29.81 3.81 32.73
N PHE A 673 -29.63 2.64 33.34
CA PHE A 673 -28.82 1.53 32.83
C PHE A 673 -29.78 0.49 32.29
N SER A 674 -29.82 0.28 30.97
CA SER A 674 -30.80 -0.60 30.33
C SER A 674 -30.21 -1.52 29.26
N ASN A 675 -30.75 -2.73 29.10
CA ASN A 675 -30.36 -3.69 28.06
C ASN A 675 -28.85 -3.99 28.06
N ILE A 676 -28.35 -4.48 29.20
CA ILE A 676 -26.94 -4.81 29.41
C ILE A 676 -26.78 -6.32 29.54
N HIS A 677 -25.86 -6.90 28.78
CA HIS A 677 -25.54 -8.33 28.82
C HIS A 677 -24.07 -8.53 29.15
N ILE A 678 -23.81 -9.37 30.15
CA ILE A 678 -22.49 -9.69 30.68
C ILE A 678 -22.36 -11.20 30.68
N LYS A 679 -21.42 -11.73 29.90
CA LYS A 679 -21.31 -13.15 29.61
C LYS A 679 -19.86 -13.64 29.68
N ASP A 680 -19.68 -14.90 30.05
CA ASP A 680 -18.40 -15.64 30.04
C ASP A 680 -17.22 -14.90 30.69
N ILE A 681 -17.46 -14.31 31.87
CA ILE A 681 -16.38 -13.74 32.69
C ILE A 681 -15.79 -14.83 33.58
N LYS A 682 -14.50 -15.16 33.39
CA LYS A 682 -13.83 -16.22 34.16
C LYS A 682 -13.54 -15.79 35.60
N ASN A 683 -13.04 -14.57 35.83
CA ASN A 683 -12.67 -14.09 37.16
C ASN A 683 -12.95 -12.60 37.34
N ILE A 684 -13.54 -12.25 38.49
CA ILE A 684 -13.65 -10.88 39.01
C ILE A 684 -13.02 -10.92 40.41
N THR A 685 -11.86 -10.30 40.61
CA THR A 685 -11.06 -10.44 41.85
C THR A 685 -10.66 -9.09 42.42
N THR A 686 -10.93 -8.88 43.70
CA THR A 686 -10.36 -7.76 44.46
C THR A 686 -9.34 -8.26 45.48
N THR A 687 -8.26 -7.50 45.68
CA THR A 687 -7.22 -7.82 46.66
C THR A 687 -6.88 -6.60 47.51
N ALA A 688 -7.13 -6.64 48.83
CA ALA A 688 -6.63 -5.60 49.72
C ALA A 688 -5.14 -5.78 50.02
N LYS A 689 -4.37 -4.71 49.83
CA LYS A 689 -2.97 -4.56 50.24
C LYS A 689 -2.86 -3.63 51.46
N SER A 690 -1.75 -3.74 52.19
CA SER A 690 -1.43 -2.82 53.29
C SER A 690 -0.41 -1.77 52.81
N HIS A 691 -0.84 -0.51 52.70
CA HIS A 691 0.04 0.60 52.30
C HIS A 691 0.31 1.66 53.38
N TYR A 692 -0.32 1.58 54.56
CA TYR A 692 -0.19 2.63 55.60
C TYR A 692 -0.06 2.10 57.02
N GLU A 693 0.83 2.69 57.82
CA GLU A 693 0.94 2.43 59.27
C GLU A 693 -0.20 3.09 60.08
N ASN A 694 -0.71 4.24 59.63
CA ASN A 694 -1.75 5.00 60.34
C ASN A 694 -3.17 4.48 60.04
N GLY A 695 -3.68 3.57 60.88
CA GLY A 695 -5.10 3.47 61.34
C GLY A 695 -6.29 3.38 60.37
N GLY A 696 -6.13 3.55 59.06
CA GLY A 696 -7.24 3.63 58.10
C GLY A 696 -8.04 2.33 57.94
N HIS A 697 -9.37 2.47 57.79
CA HIS A 697 -10.31 1.40 57.47
C HIS A 697 -10.10 0.93 56.02
N VAL A 698 -10.06 -0.39 55.81
CA VAL A 698 -9.86 -1.03 54.51
C VAL A 698 -11.21 -1.57 54.05
N SER A 699 -11.59 -1.32 52.80
CA SER A 699 -12.87 -1.83 52.28
C SER A 699 -12.76 -2.41 50.88
N ILE A 700 -13.43 -3.54 50.67
CA ILE A 700 -13.33 -4.38 49.49
C ILE A 700 -14.73 -4.70 48.99
N HIS A 701 -14.98 -4.40 47.72
CA HIS A 701 -16.30 -4.48 47.10
C HIS A 701 -16.24 -5.26 45.78
N THR A 702 -16.88 -6.42 45.68
CA THR A 702 -16.85 -7.24 44.45
C THR A 702 -18.27 -7.62 44.01
N GLY A 703 -18.59 -7.41 42.73
CA GLY A 703 -19.90 -7.73 42.16
C GLY A 703 -19.85 -8.41 40.79
N GLY A 704 -20.85 -9.22 40.44
CA GLY A 704 -21.01 -9.69 39.05
C GLY A 704 -21.37 -8.58 38.06
N PHE A 705 -21.99 -7.49 38.54
CA PHE A 705 -22.29 -6.27 37.80
C PHE A 705 -21.44 -5.10 38.34
N ALA A 706 -21.57 -4.72 39.61
CA ALA A 706 -20.80 -3.60 40.16
C ALA A 706 -20.17 -3.87 41.53
N GLY A 707 -18.96 -3.37 41.76
CA GLY A 707 -18.36 -3.40 43.10
C GLY A 707 -19.21 -2.57 44.08
N TYR A 708 -19.36 -1.27 43.81
CA TYR A 708 -20.05 -0.34 44.70
C TYR A 708 -21.04 0.58 43.95
N LEU A 709 -22.29 0.65 44.42
CA LEU A 709 -23.35 1.56 43.95
C LEU A 709 -23.70 2.58 45.04
N THR A 710 -23.44 3.88 44.81
CA THR A 710 -23.57 4.93 45.84
C THR A 710 -24.57 6.04 45.58
N GLY A 711 -24.99 6.25 44.33
CA GLY A 711 -25.81 7.41 43.94
C GLY A 711 -27.31 7.13 43.88
N SER A 712 -28.12 8.18 44.08
CA SER A 712 -29.56 8.09 44.32
C SER A 712 -30.44 8.19 43.07
N ALA A 713 -31.69 7.75 43.16
CA ALA A 713 -32.72 7.79 42.12
C ALA A 713 -32.46 7.04 40.79
N SER A 714 -31.29 6.42 40.58
CA SER A 714 -30.96 5.70 39.34
C SER A 714 -31.67 4.36 39.18
N HIS A 715 -31.86 3.96 37.93
CA HIS A 715 -32.65 2.79 37.51
C HIS A 715 -31.77 1.80 36.73
N TYR A 716 -31.75 0.55 37.20
CA TYR A 716 -31.03 -0.56 36.59
C TYR A 716 -32.06 -1.57 36.06
N SER A 717 -32.21 -1.67 34.73
CA SER A 717 -33.20 -2.53 34.08
C SER A 717 -32.67 -3.41 32.96
N ASP A 718 -33.34 -4.55 32.76
CA ASP A 718 -33.14 -5.40 31.59
C ASP A 718 -31.67 -5.86 31.49
N ILE A 719 -31.14 -6.34 32.62
CA ILE A 719 -29.72 -6.71 32.79
C ILE A 719 -29.61 -8.23 32.91
N TYR A 720 -28.69 -8.80 32.13
CA TYR A 720 -28.45 -10.23 32.03
C TYR A 720 -27.00 -10.55 32.41
N LEU A 721 -26.81 -11.42 33.39
CA LEU A 721 -25.52 -12.00 33.75
C LEU A 721 -25.55 -13.50 33.45
N GLU A 722 -24.63 -13.95 32.61
CA GLU A 722 -24.47 -15.34 32.20
C GLU A 722 -23.03 -15.82 32.44
N ASP A 723 -22.89 -17.00 33.04
CA ASP A 723 -21.62 -17.74 33.10
C ASP A 723 -20.43 -17.03 33.76
N ILE A 724 -20.70 -16.15 34.73
CA ILE A 724 -19.69 -15.54 35.62
C ILE A 724 -19.11 -16.62 36.55
N LYS A 725 -17.88 -17.07 36.31
CA LYS A 725 -17.34 -18.25 37.01
C LYS A 725 -16.87 -17.94 38.44
N ASN A 726 -16.00 -16.96 38.64
CA ASN A 726 -15.46 -16.64 39.97
C ASN A 726 -15.62 -15.16 40.32
N ILE A 727 -16.19 -14.88 41.50
CA ILE A 727 -16.25 -13.58 42.15
C ILE A 727 -15.50 -13.71 43.47
N ASN A 728 -14.30 -13.12 43.54
CA ASN A 728 -13.35 -13.28 44.64
C ASN A 728 -13.11 -11.94 45.36
N ALA A 729 -13.20 -11.94 46.69
CA ALA A 729 -12.73 -10.82 47.51
C ALA A 729 -11.68 -11.29 48.52
N GLU A 730 -10.44 -10.87 48.32
CA GLU A 730 -9.26 -11.34 49.06
C GLU A 730 -8.64 -10.22 49.89
N ALA A 731 -8.22 -10.54 51.12
CA ALA A 731 -7.59 -9.59 52.03
C ALA A 731 -6.44 -10.22 52.81
N ASP A 732 -5.27 -9.59 52.76
CA ASP A 732 -4.11 -9.93 53.59
C ASP A 732 -3.54 -8.65 54.22
N ASN A 733 -4.19 -8.21 55.29
CA ASN A 733 -3.91 -6.94 55.95
C ASN A 733 -4.18 -7.08 57.46
N ASP A 734 -3.36 -6.46 58.32
CA ASP A 734 -3.48 -6.57 59.78
C ASP A 734 -4.53 -5.61 60.39
N LYS A 735 -5.17 -4.76 59.58
CA LYS A 735 -6.15 -3.76 60.00
C LYS A 735 -7.59 -4.29 60.09
N THR A 736 -8.51 -3.40 60.45
CA THR A 736 -9.95 -3.59 60.36
C THR A 736 -10.42 -3.53 58.90
N ILE A 737 -11.16 -4.55 58.45
CA ILE A 737 -11.56 -4.73 57.04
C ILE A 737 -13.08 -4.90 56.88
N ASP A 738 -13.63 -4.25 55.86
CA ASP A 738 -14.93 -4.56 55.27
C ASP A 738 -14.77 -5.35 53.96
N VAL A 739 -15.44 -6.49 53.85
CA VAL A 739 -15.38 -7.36 52.65
C VAL A 739 -16.81 -7.69 52.21
N LEU A 740 -17.20 -7.15 51.05
CA LEU A 740 -18.56 -7.12 50.56
C LEU A 740 -18.63 -7.72 49.15
N ALA A 741 -19.20 -8.92 49.02
CA ALA A 741 -19.23 -9.67 47.76
C ALA A 741 -20.66 -10.06 47.35
N GLY A 742 -21.05 -9.77 46.11
CA GLY A 742 -22.39 -10.05 45.59
C GLY A 742 -22.38 -10.66 44.20
N GLY A 743 -23.31 -11.58 43.91
CA GLY A 743 -23.47 -12.13 42.55
C GLY A 743 -23.92 -11.08 41.52
N PHE A 744 -24.49 -9.96 41.97
CA PHE A 744 -24.78 -8.78 41.17
C PHE A 744 -23.98 -7.57 41.69
N VAL A 745 -24.14 -7.17 42.95
CA VAL A 745 -23.49 -5.95 43.48
C VAL A 745 -22.80 -6.22 44.83
N GLY A 746 -21.54 -5.81 44.98
CA GLY A 746 -20.83 -5.93 46.25
C GLY A 746 -21.51 -5.13 47.37
N HIS A 747 -21.77 -3.84 47.11
CA HIS A 747 -22.39 -2.92 48.07
C HIS A 747 -23.32 -1.94 47.36
N ALA A 748 -24.57 -1.82 47.84
CA ALA A 748 -25.58 -0.90 47.33
C ALA A 748 -26.12 0.03 48.43
N LEU A 749 -26.09 1.34 48.19
CA LEU A 749 -26.71 2.36 49.07
C LEU A 749 -28.10 2.82 48.59
N TYR A 750 -28.32 2.84 47.27
CA TYR A 750 -29.56 3.28 46.64
C TYR A 750 -29.72 2.59 45.27
N GLY A 751 -30.90 2.75 44.67
CA GLY A 751 -31.20 2.28 43.31
C GLY A 751 -32.58 1.64 43.19
N LYS A 752 -33.08 1.59 41.96
CA LYS A 752 -34.22 0.77 41.56
C LYS A 752 -33.71 -0.34 40.65
N PHE A 753 -34.00 -1.58 41.02
CA PHE A 753 -33.57 -2.78 40.31
C PHE A 753 -34.81 -3.45 39.74
N SER A 754 -34.91 -3.55 38.41
CA SER A 754 -36.05 -4.17 37.72
C SER A 754 -35.59 -5.11 36.62
N ASN A 755 -36.26 -6.23 36.36
CA ASN A 755 -35.99 -7.07 35.18
C ASN A 755 -34.51 -7.53 35.10
N ILE A 756 -34.01 -8.18 36.16
CA ILE A 756 -32.61 -8.61 36.25
C ILE A 756 -32.52 -10.14 36.28
N TYR A 757 -31.64 -10.70 35.46
CA TYR A 757 -31.53 -12.12 35.20
C TYR A 757 -30.11 -12.60 35.42
N ILE A 758 -29.96 -13.66 36.22
CA ILE A 758 -28.65 -14.22 36.55
C ILE A 758 -28.70 -15.75 36.43
N LYS A 759 -27.82 -16.32 35.61
CA LYS A 759 -27.58 -17.76 35.50
C LYS A 759 -26.08 -18.06 35.31
N GLY A 760 -25.67 -19.30 35.58
CA GLY A 760 -24.29 -19.73 35.38
C GLY A 760 -23.26 -19.14 36.36
N LEU A 761 -23.69 -18.43 37.41
CA LEU A 761 -22.84 -18.12 38.56
C LEU A 761 -22.27 -19.43 39.13
N LYS A 762 -20.94 -19.53 39.28
CA LYS A 762 -20.30 -20.72 39.89
C LYS A 762 -19.77 -20.47 41.30
N ASN A 763 -18.88 -19.51 41.53
CA ASN A 763 -18.27 -19.29 42.83
C ASN A 763 -18.34 -17.83 43.26
N ILE A 764 -18.83 -17.60 44.48
CA ILE A 764 -18.61 -16.36 45.21
C ILE A 764 -17.80 -16.74 46.46
N HIS A 765 -16.50 -16.41 46.41
CA HIS A 765 -15.53 -16.75 47.44
C HIS A 765 -14.97 -15.49 48.07
N THR A 766 -14.72 -15.56 49.37
CA THR A 766 -14.01 -14.50 50.08
C THR A 766 -12.99 -15.09 51.06
N HIS A 767 -11.81 -14.47 51.10
CA HIS A 767 -10.68 -14.94 51.89
C HIS A 767 -10.01 -13.79 52.63
N VAL A 768 -10.08 -13.80 53.95
CA VAL A 768 -9.42 -12.82 54.83
C VAL A 768 -8.35 -13.54 55.64
N LYS A 769 -7.08 -13.39 55.28
CA LYS A 769 -5.95 -14.09 55.92
C LYS A 769 -5.64 -13.47 57.29
N ASN A 770 -5.15 -12.23 57.31
CA ASN A 770 -4.93 -11.44 58.53
C ASN A 770 -6.09 -10.47 58.82
N GLY A 771 -6.01 -9.67 59.90
CA GLY A 771 -6.92 -8.56 60.17
C GLY A 771 -8.19 -8.88 60.96
N GLU A 772 -8.73 -7.82 61.59
CA GLU A 772 -10.01 -7.82 62.29
C GLU A 772 -11.17 -7.51 61.33
N ILE A 773 -12.32 -8.15 61.53
CA ILE A 773 -13.49 -7.94 60.68
C ILE A 773 -14.40 -6.89 61.30
N HIS A 774 -14.77 -5.87 60.52
CA HIS A 774 -15.88 -4.97 60.86
C HIS A 774 -17.17 -5.37 60.14
N SER A 775 -17.12 -5.61 58.83
CA SER A 775 -18.29 -5.99 58.03
C SER A 775 -17.94 -7.03 56.98
N TYR A 776 -18.45 -8.25 57.08
CA TYR A 776 -18.11 -9.33 56.16
C TYR A 776 -19.39 -9.99 55.64
N ASN A 777 -19.81 -9.60 54.42
CA ASN A 777 -21.17 -9.86 53.94
C ASN A 777 -21.16 -10.38 52.50
N ILE A 778 -21.90 -11.47 52.27
CA ILE A 778 -21.91 -12.20 51.00
C ILE A 778 -23.35 -12.59 50.62
N GLY A 779 -23.76 -12.34 49.38
CA GLY A 779 -25.07 -12.78 48.87
C GLY A 779 -25.04 -13.17 47.38
N SER A 780 -25.96 -14.01 46.92
CA SER A 780 -26.03 -14.35 45.49
C SER A 780 -26.50 -13.18 44.62
N PHE A 781 -27.01 -12.10 45.22
CA PHE A 781 -27.37 -10.86 44.53
C PHE A 781 -26.56 -9.69 45.09
N VAL A 782 -26.71 -9.36 46.37
CA VAL A 782 -26.04 -8.19 46.99
C VAL A 782 -25.18 -8.61 48.19
N GLY A 783 -23.94 -8.12 48.30
CA GLY A 783 -23.13 -8.31 49.49
C GLY A 783 -23.70 -7.55 50.69
N ALA A 784 -23.80 -6.22 50.61
CA ALA A 784 -24.53 -5.41 51.58
C ALA A 784 -25.44 -4.35 50.93
N ALA A 785 -26.66 -4.21 51.46
CA ALA A 785 -27.65 -3.22 51.07
C ALA A 785 -28.00 -2.32 52.26
N TYR A 786 -27.66 -1.04 52.16
CA TYR A 786 -28.05 -0.01 53.14
C TYR A 786 -29.09 0.93 52.52
N SER A 787 -29.99 1.52 53.30
CA SER A 787 -30.94 2.51 52.79
C SER A 787 -31.25 3.58 53.84
N GLY A 788 -30.93 4.85 53.55
CA GLY A 788 -31.07 5.93 54.54
C GLY A 788 -31.84 7.18 54.09
N LYS A 789 -32.30 7.27 52.84
CA LYS A 789 -33.04 8.44 52.31
C LYS A 789 -34.08 8.14 51.22
N GLU A 790 -33.97 7.02 50.51
CA GLU A 790 -34.91 6.61 49.46
C GLU A 790 -35.29 5.13 49.61
N ILE A 791 -36.44 4.75 49.04
CA ILE A 791 -36.88 3.35 48.96
C ILE A 791 -36.05 2.62 47.91
N VAL A 792 -35.28 1.61 48.34
CA VAL A 792 -34.69 0.62 47.43
C VAL A 792 -35.79 -0.36 47.01
N ASN A 793 -36.03 -0.45 45.69
CA ASN A 793 -37.03 -1.32 45.10
C ASN A 793 -36.36 -2.44 44.31
N TYR A 794 -36.83 -3.67 44.51
CA TYR A 794 -36.45 -4.86 43.75
C TYR A 794 -37.70 -5.42 43.05
N GLU A 795 -37.69 -5.45 41.73
CA GLU A 795 -38.83 -5.84 40.89
C GLU A 795 -38.40 -6.84 39.80
N ASN A 796 -39.14 -7.93 39.58
CA ASN A 796 -38.86 -8.89 38.48
C ASN A 796 -37.38 -9.34 38.43
N ILE A 797 -36.85 -9.85 39.55
CA ILE A 797 -35.46 -10.32 39.64
C ILE A 797 -35.46 -11.85 39.71
N PHE A 798 -34.71 -12.50 38.83
CA PHE A 798 -34.71 -13.94 38.66
C PHE A 798 -33.27 -14.47 38.69
N ILE A 799 -33.00 -15.38 39.62
CA ILE A 799 -31.66 -15.95 39.82
C ILE A 799 -31.76 -17.47 39.78
N PHE A 800 -31.06 -18.11 38.84
CA PHE A 800 -30.92 -19.56 38.77
C PHE A 800 -29.52 -19.98 39.22
N LEU A 801 -29.45 -20.59 40.41
CA LEU A 801 -28.22 -21.12 40.99
C LEU A 801 -28.10 -22.60 40.65
N ASP A 802 -26.98 -22.97 40.01
CA ASP A 802 -26.72 -24.36 39.64
C ASP A 802 -26.40 -25.26 40.85
N PRO A 803 -26.48 -26.61 40.70
CA PRO A 803 -26.10 -27.56 41.75
C PRO A 803 -24.67 -27.44 42.29
N ASP A 804 -23.75 -26.89 41.49
CA ASP A 804 -22.33 -26.70 41.80
C ASP A 804 -22.01 -25.26 42.28
N PHE A 805 -23.01 -24.38 42.39
CA PHE A 805 -22.82 -23.02 42.88
C PHE A 805 -22.36 -22.98 44.35
N SER A 806 -21.34 -22.16 44.64
CA SER A 806 -20.77 -22.02 45.99
C SER A 806 -20.78 -20.58 46.52
N LEU A 807 -21.15 -20.45 47.79
CA LEU A 807 -21.06 -19.23 48.62
C LEU A 807 -20.18 -19.55 49.84
N THR A 808 -18.96 -19.04 49.87
CA THR A 808 -17.95 -19.45 50.87
C THR A 808 -17.14 -18.29 51.44
N ALA A 809 -16.86 -18.37 52.75
CA ALA A 809 -16.03 -17.44 53.50
C ALA A 809 -15.14 -18.20 54.48
N ASN A 810 -13.95 -17.69 54.78
CA ASN A 810 -12.99 -18.33 55.68
C ASN A 810 -13.06 -17.89 57.17
N LYS A 811 -13.82 -16.83 57.48
CA LYS A 811 -14.08 -16.33 58.85
C LYS A 811 -15.59 -16.09 59.04
N ASN A 812 -16.03 -15.77 60.26
CA ASN A 812 -17.44 -15.46 60.56
C ASN A 812 -17.96 -14.33 59.65
N SER A 813 -19.02 -14.61 58.90
CA SER A 813 -19.56 -13.75 57.83
C SER A 813 -21.09 -13.81 57.80
N ASN A 814 -21.73 -12.72 57.41
CA ASN A 814 -23.15 -12.69 57.10
C ASN A 814 -23.34 -13.20 55.66
N ILE A 815 -23.63 -14.49 55.52
CA ILE A 815 -23.92 -15.12 54.23
C ILE A 815 -25.44 -15.20 54.09
N GLY A 816 -25.99 -14.56 53.06
CA GLY A 816 -27.41 -14.60 52.71
C GLY A 816 -27.63 -15.30 51.36
N LEU A 817 -28.85 -15.80 51.13
CA LEU A 817 -29.17 -16.44 49.86
C LEU A 817 -29.30 -15.40 48.75
N PHE A 818 -29.87 -14.24 49.04
CA PHE A 818 -29.97 -13.07 48.17
C PHE A 818 -29.02 -11.96 48.62
N VAL A 819 -29.10 -11.58 49.90
CA VAL A 819 -28.39 -10.42 50.47
C VAL A 819 -27.61 -10.76 51.73
N GLY A 820 -26.31 -10.47 51.76
CA GLY A 820 -25.46 -10.76 52.92
C GLY A 820 -25.81 -9.93 54.15
N LYS A 821 -25.96 -8.61 53.98
CA LYS A 821 -26.38 -7.69 55.06
C LYS A 821 -27.37 -6.66 54.55
N ASN A 822 -28.43 -6.40 55.33
CA ASN A 822 -29.56 -5.57 54.90
C ASN A 822 -29.95 -4.57 55.99
N GLU A 823 -29.38 -3.36 55.97
CA GLU A 823 -29.64 -2.33 56.99
C GLU A 823 -30.54 -1.19 56.46
N VAL A 824 -31.34 -0.62 57.36
CA VAL A 824 -32.25 0.50 57.08
C VAL A 824 -32.00 1.57 58.15
N PHE A 825 -31.66 2.79 57.73
CA PHE A 825 -31.34 3.90 58.65
C PHE A 825 -32.52 4.85 58.92
N ASP A 826 -33.63 4.70 58.19
CA ASP A 826 -34.91 5.38 58.46
C ASP A 826 -36.03 4.34 58.50
N GLU A 827 -36.58 4.10 59.68
CA GLU A 827 -37.63 3.09 59.94
C GLU A 827 -38.92 3.33 59.14
N ASN A 828 -39.09 4.51 58.53
CA ASN A 828 -40.23 4.82 57.66
C ASN A 828 -40.05 4.36 56.20
N LEU A 829 -38.82 3.98 55.79
CA LEU A 829 -38.48 3.57 54.42
C LEU A 829 -38.40 2.04 54.29
N ASN A 830 -39.54 1.40 54.09
CA ASN A 830 -39.61 -0.05 53.82
C ASN A 830 -39.11 -0.41 52.42
N LYS A 831 -38.16 -1.35 52.34
CA LYS A 831 -37.71 -1.99 51.10
C LYS A 831 -38.85 -2.81 50.49
N LYS A 832 -39.03 -2.71 49.16
CA LYS A 832 -40.10 -3.42 48.44
C LYS A 832 -39.52 -4.53 47.56
N TYR A 833 -39.99 -5.75 47.76
CA TYR A 833 -39.71 -6.90 46.89
C TYR A 833 -40.96 -7.25 46.11
N THR A 834 -40.93 -7.11 44.79
CA THR A 834 -42.05 -7.43 43.88
C THR A 834 -41.55 -8.49 42.90
N ASN A 835 -42.11 -9.69 42.91
CA ASN A 835 -41.73 -10.75 41.97
C ASN A 835 -40.19 -11.03 41.92
N VAL A 836 -39.58 -11.23 43.10
CA VAL A 836 -38.16 -11.60 43.23
C VAL A 836 -38.08 -13.10 43.51
N ASN A 837 -37.41 -13.86 42.65
CA ASN A 837 -37.43 -15.32 42.63
C ASN A 837 -36.01 -15.90 42.50
N ILE A 838 -35.67 -16.85 43.38
CA ILE A 838 -34.38 -17.54 43.41
C ILE A 838 -34.61 -19.05 43.35
N TYR A 839 -33.97 -19.71 42.40
CA TYR A 839 -34.02 -21.16 42.21
C TYR A 839 -32.68 -21.75 42.65
N TYR A 840 -32.70 -22.66 43.62
CA TYR A 840 -31.48 -23.25 44.18
C TYR A 840 -31.67 -24.75 44.49
N LYS A 841 -30.58 -25.51 44.46
CA LYS A 841 -30.63 -26.94 44.79
C LYS A 841 -31.00 -27.14 46.26
N LYS A 842 -31.97 -28.01 46.50
CA LYS A 842 -32.41 -28.41 47.84
C LYS A 842 -31.24 -29.01 48.63
N ASP A 843 -31.19 -28.69 49.92
CA ASP A 843 -30.18 -29.15 50.88
C ASP A 843 -28.74 -28.64 50.59
N THR A 844 -28.56 -27.66 49.67
CA THR A 844 -27.32 -26.88 49.53
C THR A 844 -27.46 -25.49 50.17
N LEU A 845 -26.36 -24.71 50.20
CA LEU A 845 -26.31 -23.33 50.73
C LEU A 845 -26.85 -23.20 52.17
N THR A 846 -26.64 -24.21 53.02
CA THR A 846 -27.16 -24.26 54.39
C THR A 846 -26.54 -23.22 55.33
N ASN A 847 -25.41 -22.64 54.94
CA ASN A 847 -24.76 -21.49 55.58
C ASN A 847 -25.41 -20.14 55.21
N ALA A 848 -26.24 -20.08 54.17
CA ALA A 848 -26.90 -18.85 53.70
C ALA A 848 -28.17 -18.57 54.53
N THR A 849 -27.98 -17.87 55.65
CA THR A 849 -29.03 -17.62 56.67
C THR A 849 -29.27 -16.14 57.01
N ALA A 850 -28.40 -15.22 56.59
CA ALA A 850 -28.43 -13.82 57.05
C ALA A 850 -29.70 -13.04 56.66
N ASP A 851 -30.36 -13.43 55.57
CA ASP A 851 -31.54 -12.79 55.01
C ASP A 851 -32.85 -13.57 55.22
N ASN A 852 -32.83 -14.64 56.03
CA ASN A 852 -33.98 -15.52 56.28
C ASN A 852 -35.29 -14.79 56.63
N GLU A 853 -35.25 -13.61 57.24
CA GLU A 853 -36.43 -12.80 57.56
C GLU A 853 -37.13 -12.24 56.30
N TYR A 854 -36.37 -11.90 55.25
CA TYR A 854 -36.87 -11.40 53.96
C TYR A 854 -37.31 -12.53 53.01
N LEU A 855 -36.81 -13.75 53.24
CA LEU A 855 -37.07 -14.91 52.39
C LEU A 855 -38.44 -15.55 52.66
N ASN A 856 -38.99 -16.12 51.59
CA ASN A 856 -40.09 -17.07 51.56
C ASN A 856 -39.54 -18.39 50.99
N LYS A 857 -38.87 -19.18 51.84
CA LYS A 857 -38.25 -20.46 51.47
C LYS A 857 -39.32 -21.55 51.32
N GLN A 858 -39.44 -22.12 50.13
CA GLN A 858 -40.39 -23.20 49.81
C GLN A 858 -39.78 -24.23 48.83
N GLU A 859 -40.30 -25.46 48.82
CA GLU A 859 -39.97 -26.42 47.77
C GLU A 859 -40.65 -25.99 46.47
N PHE A 860 -39.95 -26.15 45.33
CA PHE A 860 -40.50 -25.85 44.02
C PHE A 860 -41.83 -26.62 43.78
N ASN A 861 -42.82 -25.94 43.18
CA ASN A 861 -44.23 -26.35 43.05
C ASN A 861 -45.12 -26.34 44.32
N LYS A 862 -44.71 -25.70 45.43
CA LYS A 862 -45.62 -25.36 46.54
C LYS A 862 -46.05 -23.89 46.45
N ASN A 863 -47.36 -23.66 46.27
CA ASN A 863 -47.91 -22.33 46.02
C ASN A 863 -47.97 -21.44 47.27
N ALA A 864 -47.05 -20.50 47.37
CA ALA A 864 -47.25 -19.22 48.03
C ALA A 864 -46.34 -18.15 47.41
N ASN A 865 -46.85 -17.35 46.47
CA ASN A 865 -46.21 -16.06 46.15
C ASN A 865 -46.56 -15.08 47.27
N ASN A 866 -45.54 -14.42 47.83
CA ASN A 866 -45.72 -13.45 48.90
C ASN A 866 -45.13 -12.10 48.47
N ASP A 867 -45.99 -11.18 48.05
CA ASP A 867 -45.58 -9.81 47.71
C ASP A 867 -44.95 -9.13 48.95
N ASN A 868 -43.83 -8.42 48.74
CA ASN A 868 -42.89 -7.95 49.77
C ASN A 868 -42.00 -9.04 50.42
N LYS A 869 -41.88 -10.24 49.85
CA LYS A 869 -40.79 -11.19 50.16
C LYS A 869 -40.04 -11.65 48.91
N ILE A 870 -38.86 -12.20 49.15
CA ILE A 870 -38.03 -12.89 48.16
C ILE A 870 -38.46 -14.36 48.13
N ASN A 871 -39.00 -14.86 47.02
CA ASN A 871 -39.39 -16.26 46.89
C ASN A 871 -38.14 -17.11 46.61
N ALA A 872 -37.87 -18.09 47.47
CA ALA A 872 -36.70 -18.96 47.35
C ALA A 872 -37.16 -20.42 47.14
N TYR A 873 -37.11 -20.87 45.90
CA TYR A 873 -37.56 -22.19 45.44
C TYR A 873 -36.43 -23.22 45.49
N ALA A 874 -36.53 -24.15 46.44
CA ALA A 874 -35.65 -25.31 46.52
C ALA A 874 -36.08 -26.38 45.49
N TYR A 875 -35.26 -26.61 44.47
CA TYR A 875 -35.45 -27.69 43.50
C TYR A 875 -34.61 -28.92 43.85
N SER A 876 -35.11 -30.10 43.55
CA SER A 876 -34.39 -31.37 43.60
C SER A 876 -33.87 -31.76 42.21
N ASP A 877 -32.98 -32.75 42.13
CA ASP A 877 -32.49 -33.24 40.83
C ASP A 877 -33.62 -33.76 39.92
N SER A 878 -34.77 -34.21 40.49
CA SER A 878 -35.92 -34.69 39.71
C SER A 878 -36.85 -33.59 39.19
N ASN A 879 -36.70 -32.34 39.65
CA ASN A 879 -37.48 -31.20 39.16
C ASN A 879 -36.65 -29.95 38.80
N LYS A 880 -35.32 -30.10 38.65
CA LYS A 880 -34.40 -29.04 38.18
C LYS A 880 -34.85 -28.46 36.83
N GLU A 881 -35.20 -29.34 35.88
CA GLU A 881 -35.56 -28.94 34.52
C GLU A 881 -36.83 -28.07 34.51
N GLN A 882 -37.87 -28.43 35.26
CA GLN A 882 -39.08 -27.60 35.38
C GLN A 882 -38.80 -26.27 36.10
N ALA A 883 -37.89 -26.23 37.08
CA ALA A 883 -37.46 -24.99 37.72
C ALA A 883 -36.65 -24.10 36.76
N TYR A 884 -35.88 -24.69 35.85
CA TYR A 884 -35.15 -23.96 34.80
C TYR A 884 -36.10 -23.43 33.72
N GLU A 885 -37.08 -24.22 33.27
CA GLU A 885 -38.12 -23.77 32.33
C GLU A 885 -38.99 -22.65 32.94
N ASP A 886 -39.34 -22.73 34.23
CA ASP A 886 -40.04 -21.65 34.93
C ASP A 886 -39.19 -20.37 34.95
N PHE A 887 -37.90 -20.46 35.31
CA PHE A 887 -36.95 -19.35 35.21
C PHE A 887 -36.86 -18.76 33.79
N ILE A 888 -36.65 -19.61 32.77
CA ILE A 888 -36.53 -19.19 31.36
C ILE A 888 -37.83 -18.57 30.82
N SER A 889 -39.00 -19.00 31.29
CA SER A 889 -40.27 -18.40 30.90
C SER A 889 -40.35 -16.91 31.27
N HIS A 890 -39.77 -16.52 32.41
CA HIS A 890 -39.65 -15.13 32.86
C HIS A 890 -38.50 -14.36 32.18
N VAL A 891 -37.45 -15.06 31.71
CA VAL A 891 -36.36 -14.45 30.93
C VAL A 891 -36.85 -14.05 29.54
N ASN A 892 -37.65 -14.92 28.90
CA ASN A 892 -38.11 -14.72 27.52
C ASN A 892 -39.13 -13.58 27.33
N THR A 893 -39.68 -13.00 28.41
CA THR A 893 -40.62 -11.86 28.33
C THR A 893 -39.93 -10.50 28.19
N ILE A 894 -38.59 -10.46 28.13
CA ILE A 894 -37.78 -9.24 28.17
C ILE A 894 -37.15 -8.98 26.80
N PRO A 895 -36.97 -7.70 26.38
CA PRO A 895 -36.16 -7.37 25.21
C PRO A 895 -34.75 -7.93 25.35
N LYS A 896 -34.30 -8.69 24.35
CA LYS A 896 -32.90 -9.14 24.27
C LYS A 896 -32.02 -8.00 23.71
N PRO A 897 -30.70 -8.03 23.98
CA PRO A 897 -29.76 -7.12 23.33
C PRO A 897 -29.93 -7.13 21.82
N ILE A 898 -30.11 -5.95 21.23
CA ILE A 898 -30.03 -5.80 19.79
C ILE A 898 -28.54 -5.80 19.47
N PHE A 899 -28.03 -6.93 18.98
CA PHE A 899 -26.68 -6.97 18.42
C PHE A 899 -26.57 -5.85 17.39
N PRO A 900 -25.55 -4.97 17.49
CA PRO A 900 -25.29 -4.02 16.42
C PRO A 900 -25.12 -4.81 15.12
N THR A 901 -25.84 -4.42 14.07
CA THR A 901 -25.46 -4.84 12.73
C THR A 901 -24.08 -4.27 12.48
N ILE A 902 -23.05 -5.10 12.64
CA ILE A 902 -21.69 -4.76 12.22
C ILE A 902 -21.82 -4.34 10.74
N PRO A 903 -21.47 -3.11 10.36
CA PRO A 903 -21.37 -2.77 8.95
C PRO A 903 -20.39 -3.77 8.33
N ILE A 904 -20.89 -4.60 7.41
CA ILE A 904 -20.16 -5.75 6.84
C ILE A 904 -18.86 -5.32 6.13
N SER A 905 -18.71 -4.04 5.81
CA SER A 905 -17.38 -3.44 5.68
C SER A 905 -16.74 -3.21 7.06
N LYS A 906 -15.80 -4.07 7.44
CA LYS A 906 -14.51 -3.59 7.98
C LYS A 906 -14.00 -2.58 6.93
N PRO A 907 -13.88 -1.24 7.16
CA PRO A 907 -13.19 -0.37 6.21
C PRO A 907 -11.89 -1.02 5.75
N SER A 908 -11.79 -1.29 4.44
CA SER A 908 -10.73 -2.13 3.91
C SER A 908 -9.35 -1.55 4.24
N GLN A 909 -8.62 -2.23 5.11
CA GLN A 909 -7.17 -2.23 5.04
C GLN A 909 -6.83 -3.15 3.86
N ASP A 910 -6.02 -2.60 2.97
CA ASP A 910 -5.79 -3.01 1.60
C ASP A 910 -6.93 -2.86 0.57
N THR A 911 -6.50 -2.36 -0.57
CA THR A 911 -7.02 -2.69 -1.90
C THR A 911 -7.12 -4.21 -2.06
N ASP A 912 -8.30 -4.66 -2.49
CA ASP A 912 -8.73 -6.06 -2.65
C ASP A 912 -9.09 -6.81 -1.36
N TYR A 913 -10.38 -7.20 -1.30
CA TYR A 913 -11.06 -7.81 -0.17
C TYR A 913 -10.95 -9.35 -0.24
N ILE A 914 -10.29 -9.97 0.75
CA ILE A 914 -10.28 -11.44 0.92
C ILE A 914 -11.11 -11.80 2.15
N VAL A 915 -12.17 -12.58 1.95
CA VAL A 915 -13.07 -13.08 2.99
C VAL A 915 -12.44 -14.29 3.72
N ARG A 916 -12.63 -14.41 5.04
CA ARG A 916 -12.25 -15.62 5.77
C ARG A 916 -13.21 -16.76 5.38
N ALA A 917 -12.64 -17.92 5.02
CA ALA A 917 -13.41 -19.05 4.50
C ALA A 917 -14.45 -19.64 5.49
N GLU A 918 -14.32 -19.32 6.77
CA GLU A 918 -15.18 -19.80 7.86
C GLU A 918 -16.55 -19.10 7.89
N ASP A 919 -16.61 -17.82 7.48
CA ASP A 919 -17.84 -17.02 7.45
C ASP A 919 -18.79 -17.42 6.30
N ILE A 920 -18.27 -18.04 5.24
CA ILE A 920 -19.00 -18.35 4.01
C ILE A 920 -19.86 -19.63 4.13
N ILE A 921 -19.57 -20.52 5.08
CA ILE A 921 -20.09 -21.90 5.10
C ILE A 921 -21.63 -21.97 5.29
N ASN A 922 -22.25 -20.91 5.83
CA ASN A 922 -23.68 -20.91 6.17
C ASN A 922 -24.54 -19.83 5.46
N GLU A 923 -23.96 -18.96 4.61
CA GLU A 923 -24.74 -18.02 3.79
C GLU A 923 -24.86 -18.50 2.33
N GLU A 924 -26.09 -18.66 1.84
CA GLU A 924 -26.32 -18.91 0.41
C GLU A 924 -26.14 -17.60 -0.38
N VAL A 925 -24.92 -17.37 -0.85
CA VAL A 925 -24.60 -16.25 -1.75
C VAL A 925 -25.36 -16.39 -3.08
N VAL A 926 -26.08 -15.34 -3.47
CA VAL A 926 -26.84 -15.25 -4.73
C VAL A 926 -26.34 -14.04 -5.52
N LEU A 927 -25.84 -14.27 -6.75
CA LEU A 927 -25.13 -13.28 -7.56
C LEU A 927 -26.05 -12.53 -8.53
N ASP A 928 -25.96 -11.21 -8.58
CA ASP A 928 -26.69 -10.35 -9.51
C ASP A 928 -25.86 -10.06 -10.80
N LYS A 929 -26.48 -9.41 -11.79
CA LYS A 929 -25.84 -9.12 -13.09
C LYS A 929 -24.62 -8.17 -13.02
N ASN A 930 -24.51 -7.38 -11.95
CA ASN A 930 -23.48 -6.37 -11.74
C ASN A 930 -22.23 -7.02 -11.13
N ASP A 931 -22.42 -7.99 -10.23
CA ASP A 931 -21.36 -8.80 -9.60
C ASP A 931 -20.58 -9.63 -10.62
N LEU A 932 -21.17 -9.87 -11.79
CA LEU A 932 -20.52 -10.56 -12.91
C LEU A 932 -19.66 -9.65 -13.80
N HIS A 933 -19.58 -8.35 -13.51
CA HIS A 933 -18.69 -7.38 -14.17
C HIS A 933 -18.73 -7.41 -15.72
N GLN A 934 -19.88 -7.75 -16.32
CA GLN A 934 -20.05 -8.04 -17.76
C GLN A 934 -19.39 -7.01 -18.69
N GLU A 935 -19.57 -5.72 -18.39
CA GLU A 935 -19.05 -4.63 -19.23
C GLU A 935 -17.53 -4.49 -19.14
N MET A 936 -16.92 -4.75 -17.97
CA MET A 936 -15.47 -4.71 -17.78
C MET A 936 -14.81 -5.86 -18.55
N ILE A 937 -15.33 -7.09 -18.39
CA ILE A 937 -14.82 -8.27 -19.10
C ILE A 937 -14.91 -8.07 -20.62
N LYS A 938 -16.06 -7.58 -21.12
CA LYS A 938 -16.29 -7.42 -22.57
C LYS A 938 -15.59 -6.21 -23.18
N LYS A 939 -15.51 -5.06 -22.50
CA LYS A 939 -15.04 -3.80 -23.09
C LYS A 939 -13.61 -3.43 -22.74
N GLU A 940 -13.10 -3.91 -21.63
CA GLU A 940 -11.78 -3.56 -21.10
C GLU A 940 -10.87 -4.79 -21.25
N ILE A 941 -11.20 -5.92 -20.60
CA ILE A 941 -10.32 -7.11 -20.59
C ILE A 941 -10.20 -7.77 -21.97
N ILE A 942 -11.29 -8.21 -22.60
CA ILE A 942 -11.25 -8.94 -23.89
C ILE A 942 -10.77 -8.03 -25.05
N ASN A 943 -11.11 -6.74 -25.02
CA ASN A 943 -10.74 -5.81 -26.10
C ASN A 943 -9.25 -5.42 -26.09
N ASP A 944 -8.59 -5.44 -24.95
CA ASP A 944 -7.18 -5.03 -24.83
C ASP A 944 -6.20 -6.18 -25.12
N ILE A 945 -6.70 -7.42 -25.27
CA ILE A 945 -5.93 -8.56 -25.77
C ILE A 945 -5.65 -8.38 -27.27
N LYS A 946 -4.49 -7.77 -27.57
CA LYS A 946 -4.00 -7.55 -28.93
C LYS A 946 -2.54 -7.99 -29.05
N PHE A 947 -2.30 -9.00 -29.89
CA PHE A 947 -0.97 -9.53 -30.17
C PHE A 947 -0.49 -9.14 -31.56
N LYS A 948 0.75 -8.68 -31.65
CA LYS A 948 1.43 -8.45 -32.93
C LYS A 948 2.84 -9.04 -32.87
N LEU A 949 3.07 -10.06 -33.67
CA LEU A 949 4.34 -10.79 -33.73
C LEU A 949 5.02 -10.51 -35.09
N HIS A 950 6.29 -10.12 -35.09
CA HIS A 950 7.05 -10.06 -36.34
C HIS A 950 7.65 -11.44 -36.66
N ILE A 951 7.75 -11.79 -37.94
CA ILE A 951 8.39 -13.04 -38.39
C ILE A 951 9.86 -13.14 -37.92
N SER A 952 10.58 -12.01 -37.84
CA SER A 952 11.92 -11.90 -37.24
C SER A 952 11.96 -12.28 -35.76
N ASP A 953 10.88 -12.04 -35.04
CA ASP A 953 10.83 -12.19 -33.59
C ASP A 953 10.42 -13.62 -33.25
N LEU A 954 9.50 -14.22 -34.04
CA LEU A 954 9.26 -15.66 -34.06
C LEU A 954 10.55 -16.45 -34.37
N LEU A 955 11.37 -15.97 -35.30
CA LEU A 955 12.70 -16.53 -35.58
C LEU A 955 13.64 -16.46 -34.36
N ALA A 956 13.65 -15.35 -33.62
CA ALA A 956 14.42 -15.24 -32.38
C ALA A 956 13.90 -16.19 -31.29
N MET A 957 12.58 -16.25 -31.08
CA MET A 957 11.93 -17.19 -30.15
C MET A 957 12.32 -18.64 -30.45
N LEU A 958 12.24 -19.07 -31.71
CA LEU A 958 12.50 -20.45 -32.12
C LEU A 958 13.97 -20.87 -32.00
N ASN A 959 14.91 -19.93 -32.02
CA ASN A 959 16.34 -20.20 -31.83
C ASN A 959 16.78 -20.11 -30.36
N GLU A 960 16.03 -19.38 -29.51
CA GLU A 960 16.41 -19.12 -28.11
C GLU A 960 15.69 -20.02 -27.09
N LEU A 961 14.55 -20.63 -27.44
CA LEU A 961 13.71 -21.42 -26.52
C LEU A 961 13.83 -22.91 -26.78
N LYS A 962 14.11 -23.70 -25.74
CA LYS A 962 13.98 -25.16 -25.77
C LYS A 962 12.55 -25.58 -25.40
N GLU A 963 12.19 -26.85 -25.64
CA GLU A 963 10.85 -27.35 -25.26
C GLU A 963 10.62 -27.38 -23.73
N GLU A 964 11.71 -27.34 -22.97
CA GLU A 964 11.72 -27.21 -21.50
C GLU A 964 11.25 -25.80 -21.02
N ASP A 965 11.39 -24.77 -21.87
CA ASP A 965 11.08 -23.36 -21.58
C ASP A 965 9.60 -22.99 -21.88
N ALA A 966 8.66 -23.91 -21.68
CA ALA A 966 7.26 -23.69 -22.03
C ALA A 966 6.61 -22.56 -21.20
N TYR A 967 5.86 -21.67 -21.85
CA TYR A 967 5.17 -20.51 -21.22
C TYR A 967 4.26 -20.89 -20.04
N SER A 968 3.71 -22.11 -20.03
CA SER A 968 2.92 -22.67 -18.92
C SER A 968 3.70 -22.85 -17.61
N ASN A 969 5.03 -22.91 -17.70
CA ASN A 969 5.93 -23.19 -16.58
C ASN A 969 6.62 -21.91 -16.07
N MET A 970 6.35 -20.76 -16.69
CA MET A 970 6.91 -19.46 -16.33
C MET A 970 6.13 -18.81 -15.18
N ASN A 971 6.84 -18.21 -14.22
CA ASN A 971 6.24 -17.32 -13.22
C ASN A 971 5.78 -15.99 -13.87
N GLU A 972 5.02 -15.16 -13.14
CA GLU A 972 4.44 -13.93 -13.71
C GLU A 972 5.51 -13.01 -14.33
N ASP A 973 6.61 -12.75 -13.64
CA ASP A 973 7.67 -11.89 -14.15
C ASP A 973 8.34 -12.46 -15.41
N GLN A 974 8.55 -13.78 -15.47
CA GLN A 974 9.04 -14.46 -16.67
C GLN A 974 8.05 -14.36 -17.84
N LYS A 975 6.74 -14.55 -17.60
CA LYS A 975 5.68 -14.35 -18.60
C LYS A 975 5.69 -12.90 -19.11
N VAL A 976 5.86 -11.92 -18.21
CA VAL A 976 5.92 -10.49 -18.54
C VAL A 976 7.14 -10.16 -19.38
N GLU A 977 8.32 -10.67 -19.03
CA GLU A 977 9.53 -10.48 -19.85
C GLU A 977 9.39 -11.13 -21.23
N PHE A 978 8.79 -12.33 -21.30
CA PHE A 978 8.52 -13.05 -22.55
C PHE A 978 7.57 -12.27 -23.48
N ILE A 979 6.39 -11.85 -22.98
CA ILE A 979 5.42 -11.08 -23.76
C ILE A 979 6.00 -9.72 -24.16
N ALA A 980 6.69 -9.03 -23.25
CA ALA A 980 7.35 -7.77 -23.55
C ALA A 980 8.35 -7.94 -24.70
N LYS A 981 9.25 -8.91 -24.59
CA LYS A 981 10.35 -9.13 -25.55
C LYS A 981 9.86 -9.44 -26.97
N TYR A 982 8.87 -10.33 -27.12
CA TYR A 982 8.51 -10.87 -28.44
C TYR A 982 7.20 -10.35 -29.03
N PHE A 983 6.26 -9.83 -28.22
CA PHE A 983 4.94 -9.40 -28.70
C PHE A 983 4.68 -7.89 -28.55
N LEU A 984 5.46 -7.18 -27.72
CA LEU A 984 5.24 -5.77 -27.39
C LEU A 984 6.52 -4.90 -27.48
N SER A 985 7.50 -5.31 -28.29
CA SER A 985 8.72 -4.52 -28.60
C SER A 985 9.52 -4.03 -27.37
N GLY A 986 9.44 -4.77 -26.25
CA GLY A 986 10.09 -4.47 -24.98
C GLY A 986 9.22 -3.79 -23.91
N ASP A 987 7.94 -3.49 -24.16
CA ASP A 987 7.08 -2.82 -23.17
C ASP A 987 6.61 -3.76 -22.06
N LYS A 988 7.38 -3.80 -20.95
CA LYS A 988 7.07 -4.58 -19.75
C LYS A 988 5.80 -4.13 -19.02
N THR A 989 5.36 -2.88 -19.17
CA THR A 989 4.16 -2.36 -18.50
C THR A 989 2.91 -2.84 -19.21
N GLN A 990 2.88 -2.71 -20.54
CA GLN A 990 1.80 -3.26 -21.35
C GLN A 990 1.80 -4.81 -21.29
N ALA A 991 2.97 -5.44 -21.22
CA ALA A 991 3.07 -6.89 -21.04
C ALA A 991 2.49 -7.37 -19.70
N ARG A 992 2.73 -6.66 -18.58
CA ARG A 992 2.13 -7.01 -17.28
C ARG A 992 0.61 -6.90 -17.30
N SER A 993 0.07 -5.82 -17.84
CA SER A 993 -1.39 -5.68 -18.03
C SER A 993 -1.98 -6.84 -18.86
N LEU A 994 -1.27 -7.25 -19.93
CA LEU A 994 -1.71 -8.34 -20.80
C LEU A 994 -1.59 -9.73 -20.13
N VAL A 995 -0.51 -10.02 -19.42
CA VAL A 995 -0.35 -11.26 -18.63
C VAL A 995 -1.47 -11.37 -17.59
N GLN A 996 -1.71 -10.31 -16.83
CA GLN A 996 -2.74 -10.28 -15.80
C GLN A 996 -4.16 -10.41 -16.40
N SER A 997 -4.41 -9.82 -17.56
CA SER A 997 -5.68 -9.99 -18.29
C SER A 997 -5.91 -11.44 -18.75
N LEU A 998 -4.86 -12.12 -19.23
CA LEU A 998 -4.93 -13.52 -19.67
C LEU A 998 -5.10 -14.47 -18.48
N ASP A 999 -4.31 -14.30 -17.42
CA ASP A 999 -4.40 -15.13 -16.21
C ASP A 999 -5.75 -14.89 -15.50
N PHE A 1000 -6.31 -13.67 -15.53
CA PHE A 1000 -7.67 -13.38 -15.05
C PHE A 1000 -8.75 -14.13 -15.84
N LEU A 1001 -8.73 -14.09 -17.18
CA LEU A 1001 -9.71 -14.82 -18.00
C LEU A 1001 -9.64 -16.32 -17.76
N LEU A 1002 -8.41 -16.87 -17.66
CA LEU A 1002 -8.20 -18.29 -17.37
C LEU A 1002 -8.73 -18.68 -15.98
N ALA A 1003 -8.52 -17.84 -14.98
CA ALA A 1003 -9.08 -18.04 -13.64
C ALA A 1003 -10.62 -17.93 -13.64
N TYR A 1004 -11.18 -16.96 -14.37
CA TYR A 1004 -12.62 -16.73 -14.46
C TYR A 1004 -13.37 -17.90 -15.13
N GLU A 1005 -12.77 -18.54 -16.14
CA GLU A 1005 -13.29 -19.75 -16.80
C GLU A 1005 -13.31 -20.96 -15.83
N ASN A 1006 -12.27 -21.10 -15.01
CA ASN A 1006 -12.03 -22.28 -14.18
C ASN A 1006 -12.58 -22.22 -12.74
N ASN A 1007 -12.84 -21.03 -12.18
CA ASN A 1007 -13.24 -20.84 -10.77
C ASN A 1007 -14.72 -21.17 -10.47
N GLY A 1008 -15.23 -22.31 -10.95
CA GLY A 1008 -16.54 -22.85 -10.57
C GLY A 1008 -17.78 -22.09 -11.09
N LEU A 1009 -17.62 -20.83 -11.52
CA LEU A 1009 -18.71 -20.02 -12.07
C LEU A 1009 -19.38 -20.70 -13.26
N SER A 1010 -18.63 -21.45 -14.08
CA SER A 1010 -19.16 -22.28 -15.17
C SER A 1010 -20.15 -23.34 -14.71
N ALA A 1011 -19.90 -24.00 -13.58
CA ALA A 1011 -20.74 -25.05 -12.98
C ALA A 1011 -21.91 -24.52 -12.12
N ALA A 1012 -21.86 -23.27 -11.64
CA ALA A 1012 -22.88 -22.69 -10.76
C ALA A 1012 -24.31 -22.76 -11.33
N SER A 1013 -25.27 -23.24 -10.55
CA SER A 1013 -26.67 -23.44 -10.93
C SER A 1013 -27.51 -22.14 -10.85
N GLU A 1014 -28.70 -22.13 -11.48
CA GLU A 1014 -29.52 -20.91 -11.65
C GLU A 1014 -30.01 -20.31 -10.32
N ASP A 1015 -30.20 -21.14 -9.29
CA ASP A 1015 -30.56 -20.75 -7.91
C ASP A 1015 -29.50 -19.90 -7.22
N LYS A 1016 -28.26 -19.87 -7.73
CA LYS A 1016 -27.18 -19.00 -7.24
C LYS A 1016 -27.13 -17.64 -7.92
N PHE A 1017 -28.19 -17.25 -8.65
CA PHE A 1017 -28.26 -15.96 -9.33
C PHE A 1017 -29.61 -15.26 -9.22
N GLU A 1018 -29.57 -13.93 -9.07
CA GLU A 1018 -30.77 -13.10 -9.01
C GLU A 1018 -31.07 -12.37 -10.34
N GLY A 1019 -32.38 -12.26 -10.64
CA GLY A 1019 -32.90 -11.49 -11.77
C GLY A 1019 -32.43 -11.96 -13.16
N LYS A 1020 -31.36 -11.34 -13.68
CA LYS A 1020 -30.76 -11.69 -14.97
C LYS A 1020 -29.34 -12.28 -14.85
N GLY A 1021 -28.81 -12.43 -13.63
CA GLY A 1021 -27.43 -12.88 -13.38
C GLY A 1021 -27.06 -14.16 -14.13
N PHE A 1022 -27.90 -15.19 -14.09
CA PHE A 1022 -27.60 -16.48 -14.75
C PHE A 1022 -27.47 -16.38 -16.29
N ASN A 1023 -28.26 -15.51 -16.93
CA ASN A 1023 -28.14 -15.27 -18.37
C ASN A 1023 -26.90 -14.40 -18.67
N THR A 1024 -26.64 -13.39 -17.84
CA THR A 1024 -25.39 -12.60 -17.92
C THR A 1024 -24.15 -13.48 -17.78
N LYS A 1025 -24.15 -14.49 -16.88
CA LYS A 1025 -23.11 -15.52 -16.76
C LYS A 1025 -22.91 -16.24 -18.10
N LYS A 1026 -23.98 -16.76 -18.71
CA LYS A 1026 -23.91 -17.50 -19.99
C LYS A 1026 -23.31 -16.63 -21.10
N ASP A 1027 -23.81 -15.39 -21.24
CA ASP A 1027 -23.32 -14.41 -22.22
C ASP A 1027 -21.84 -14.01 -22.00
N ILE A 1028 -21.30 -14.14 -20.79
CA ILE A 1028 -19.89 -13.88 -20.49
C ILE A 1028 -19.07 -15.13 -20.81
N LEU A 1029 -19.46 -16.29 -20.29
CA LEU A 1029 -18.73 -17.55 -20.50
C LEU A 1029 -18.64 -17.94 -21.97
N GLU A 1030 -19.69 -17.72 -22.77
CA GLU A 1030 -19.62 -17.92 -24.23
C GLU A 1030 -18.48 -17.07 -24.84
N GLN A 1031 -18.37 -15.79 -24.47
CA GLN A 1031 -17.36 -14.87 -25.01
C GLN A 1031 -15.96 -15.09 -24.44
N VAL A 1032 -15.85 -15.50 -23.18
CA VAL A 1032 -14.57 -15.91 -22.57
C VAL A 1032 -14.07 -17.18 -23.25
N ASN A 1033 -14.90 -18.22 -23.35
CA ASN A 1033 -14.54 -19.49 -23.97
C ASN A 1033 -14.19 -19.32 -25.46
N ASP A 1034 -14.94 -18.52 -26.22
CA ASP A 1034 -14.59 -18.18 -27.62
C ASP A 1034 -13.24 -17.46 -27.72
N THR A 1035 -12.94 -16.58 -26.76
CA THR A 1035 -11.66 -15.85 -26.71
C THR A 1035 -10.50 -16.77 -26.34
N THR A 1036 -10.62 -17.57 -25.27
CA THR A 1036 -9.63 -18.57 -24.85
C THR A 1036 -9.37 -19.56 -25.98
N LYS A 1037 -10.42 -20.05 -26.63
CA LYS A 1037 -10.33 -20.98 -27.77
C LYS A 1037 -9.62 -20.33 -28.96
N ASN A 1038 -9.96 -19.11 -29.35
CA ASN A 1038 -9.29 -18.40 -30.45
C ASN A 1038 -7.79 -18.20 -30.17
N ILE A 1039 -7.42 -17.82 -28.94
CA ILE A 1039 -6.02 -17.71 -28.51
C ILE A 1039 -5.30 -19.07 -28.63
N LYS A 1040 -5.96 -20.17 -28.22
CA LYS A 1040 -5.41 -21.52 -28.35
C LYS A 1040 -5.25 -21.93 -29.81
N ASP A 1041 -6.30 -21.82 -30.62
CA ASP A 1041 -6.30 -22.17 -32.05
C ASP A 1041 -5.20 -21.39 -32.81
N LYS A 1042 -4.95 -20.12 -32.45
CA LYS A 1042 -3.86 -19.31 -33.03
C LYS A 1042 -2.48 -19.72 -32.53
N THR A 1043 -2.36 -20.16 -31.27
CA THR A 1043 -1.12 -20.72 -30.73
C THR A 1043 -0.76 -22.04 -31.41
N ASP A 1044 -1.76 -22.90 -31.66
CA ASP A 1044 -1.58 -24.17 -32.37
C ASP A 1044 -1.22 -23.92 -33.84
N GLN A 1045 -1.83 -22.93 -34.52
CA GLN A 1045 -1.41 -22.50 -35.86
C GLN A 1045 0.03 -21.98 -35.93
N LEU A 1046 0.51 -21.25 -34.90
CA LEU A 1046 1.91 -20.84 -34.82
C LEU A 1046 2.86 -22.04 -34.69
N LYS A 1047 2.48 -23.06 -33.91
CA LYS A 1047 3.33 -24.24 -33.61
C LYS A 1047 3.33 -25.29 -34.72
N GLU A 1048 2.17 -25.65 -35.25
CA GLU A 1048 2.00 -26.79 -36.16
C GLU A 1048 2.12 -26.42 -37.63
N VAL A 1049 1.92 -25.14 -37.98
CA VAL A 1049 1.95 -24.67 -39.38
C VAL A 1049 3.09 -23.68 -39.60
N LEU A 1050 3.14 -22.60 -38.83
CA LEU A 1050 4.10 -21.52 -39.10
C LEU A 1050 5.54 -21.88 -38.69
N ARG A 1051 5.77 -22.54 -37.55
CA ARG A 1051 7.10 -22.99 -37.10
C ARG A 1051 7.76 -23.95 -38.09
N PRO A 1052 7.11 -25.02 -38.61
CA PRO A 1052 7.68 -25.87 -39.66
C PRO A 1052 8.02 -25.10 -40.94
N LEU A 1053 7.15 -24.18 -41.39
CA LEU A 1053 7.40 -23.35 -42.56
C LEU A 1053 8.64 -22.45 -42.40
N VAL A 1054 8.76 -21.78 -41.26
CA VAL A 1054 9.91 -20.93 -40.91
C VAL A 1054 11.20 -21.74 -40.84
N ASN A 1055 11.16 -22.94 -40.24
CA ASN A 1055 12.32 -23.84 -40.16
C ASN A 1055 12.75 -24.36 -41.55
N SER A 1056 11.80 -24.76 -42.39
CA SER A 1056 12.06 -25.22 -43.76
C SER A 1056 12.71 -24.11 -44.60
N TYR A 1057 12.15 -22.90 -44.57
CA TYR A 1057 12.75 -21.72 -45.20
C TYR A 1057 14.19 -21.47 -44.72
N ASN A 1058 14.44 -21.49 -43.40
CA ASN A 1058 15.78 -21.24 -42.84
C ASN A 1058 16.81 -22.26 -43.30
N ASN A 1059 16.43 -23.55 -43.35
CA ASN A 1059 17.32 -24.61 -43.79
C ASN A 1059 17.70 -24.42 -45.26
N HIS A 1060 16.72 -24.17 -46.14
CA HIS A 1060 16.98 -23.92 -47.56
C HIS A 1060 17.76 -22.62 -47.79
N LEU A 1061 17.51 -21.57 -47.00
CA LEU A 1061 18.31 -20.34 -47.02
C LEU A 1061 19.77 -20.60 -46.63
N LYS A 1062 20.01 -21.40 -45.60
CA LYS A 1062 21.36 -21.74 -45.12
C LYS A 1062 22.13 -22.56 -46.16
N GLU A 1063 21.49 -23.57 -46.75
CA GLU A 1063 22.06 -24.39 -47.82
C GLU A 1063 22.32 -23.55 -49.09
N LEU A 1064 21.41 -22.65 -49.46
CA LEU A 1064 21.59 -21.74 -50.58
C LEU A 1064 22.79 -20.79 -50.36
N LEU A 1065 22.92 -20.20 -49.17
CA LEU A 1065 24.06 -19.34 -48.83
C LEU A 1065 25.39 -20.10 -48.79
N ALA A 1066 25.39 -21.38 -48.42
CA ALA A 1066 26.56 -22.24 -48.49
C ALA A 1066 26.93 -22.55 -49.97
N ASN A 1067 25.97 -23.00 -50.77
CA ASN A 1067 26.17 -23.27 -52.19
C ASN A 1067 26.60 -22.01 -52.99
N GLU A 1068 26.05 -20.82 -52.73
CA GLU A 1068 26.49 -19.57 -53.40
C GLU A 1068 27.97 -19.26 -53.14
N LYS A 1069 28.49 -19.62 -51.95
CA LYS A 1069 29.92 -19.54 -51.64
C LYS A 1069 30.72 -20.59 -52.39
N GLU A 1070 30.25 -21.84 -52.45
CA GLU A 1070 30.89 -22.89 -53.27
C GLU A 1070 30.90 -22.52 -54.76
N LEU A 1071 29.84 -21.89 -55.27
CA LEU A 1071 29.77 -21.37 -56.63
C LEU A 1071 30.82 -20.28 -56.87
N GLU A 1072 30.99 -19.35 -55.93
CA GLU A 1072 32.01 -18.30 -56.03
C GLU A 1072 33.43 -18.89 -56.12
N ASP A 1073 33.71 -19.91 -55.32
CA ASP A 1073 35.03 -20.58 -55.29
C ASP A 1073 35.26 -21.50 -56.49
N ALA A 1074 34.24 -22.23 -56.96
CA ALA A 1074 34.29 -23.02 -58.19
C ALA A 1074 34.49 -22.12 -59.43
N VAL A 1075 33.82 -20.97 -59.50
CA VAL A 1075 33.99 -19.98 -60.58
C VAL A 1075 35.39 -19.38 -60.60
N LYS A 1076 35.99 -19.11 -59.42
CA LYS A 1076 37.42 -18.71 -59.33
C LYS A 1076 38.34 -19.81 -59.87
N ALA A 1077 38.12 -21.06 -59.47
CA ALA A 1077 38.91 -22.20 -59.92
C ALA A 1077 38.81 -22.43 -61.44
N TYR A 1078 37.59 -22.40 -61.99
CA TYR A 1078 37.33 -22.49 -63.43
C TYR A 1078 38.05 -21.38 -64.20
N ASN A 1079 37.92 -20.12 -63.77
CA ASN A 1079 38.55 -18.98 -64.44
C ASN A 1079 40.08 -19.09 -64.43
N ALA A 1080 40.68 -19.50 -63.30
CA ALA A 1080 42.12 -19.77 -63.21
C ALA A 1080 42.57 -20.93 -64.13
N TYR A 1081 41.73 -21.95 -64.32
CA TYR A 1081 42.02 -23.06 -65.24
C TYR A 1081 41.90 -22.63 -66.72
N VAL A 1082 40.91 -21.80 -67.06
CA VAL A 1082 40.79 -21.19 -68.41
C VAL A 1082 42.04 -20.37 -68.75
N ASP A 1083 42.62 -19.65 -67.80
CA ASP A 1083 43.88 -18.92 -68.02
C ASP A 1083 45.05 -19.85 -68.36
N LEU A 1084 45.09 -21.08 -67.82
CA LEU A 1084 46.08 -22.10 -68.19
C LEU A 1084 45.84 -22.68 -69.59
N ILE A 1085 44.57 -22.93 -69.96
CA ILE A 1085 44.18 -23.40 -71.30
C ILE A 1085 44.52 -22.33 -72.36
N ASN A 1086 44.20 -21.06 -72.09
CA ASN A 1086 44.51 -19.94 -72.98
C ASN A 1086 46.03 -19.69 -73.12
N GLN A 1087 46.84 -20.14 -72.15
CA GLN A 1087 48.30 -20.17 -72.24
C GLN A 1087 48.87 -21.43 -72.93
N ASN A 1088 48.01 -22.32 -73.45
CA ASN A 1088 48.35 -23.65 -73.99
C ASN A 1088 49.09 -24.58 -72.99
N LYS A 1089 48.88 -24.38 -71.68
CA LYS A 1089 49.49 -25.20 -70.61
C LYS A 1089 48.58 -26.32 -70.10
N ALA A 1090 47.30 -26.26 -70.44
CA ALA A 1090 46.28 -27.25 -70.13
C ALA A 1090 45.36 -27.43 -71.35
N SER A 1091 44.49 -28.44 -71.35
CA SER A 1091 43.55 -28.73 -72.42
C SER A 1091 42.09 -28.52 -72.00
N LYS A 1092 41.26 -28.03 -72.92
CA LYS A 1092 39.79 -27.95 -72.73
C LYS A 1092 39.11 -29.31 -72.57
N ASN A 1093 39.84 -30.39 -72.88
CA ASN A 1093 39.40 -31.78 -72.72
C ASN A 1093 39.94 -32.44 -71.44
N ASP A 1094 40.66 -31.70 -70.57
CA ASP A 1094 41.19 -32.26 -69.33
C ASP A 1094 40.03 -32.66 -68.40
N PRO A 1095 39.98 -33.89 -67.87
CA PRO A 1095 38.86 -34.35 -67.04
C PRO A 1095 38.57 -33.45 -65.84
N ALA A 1096 39.60 -32.88 -65.21
CA ALA A 1096 39.46 -31.94 -64.10
C ALA A 1096 38.77 -30.63 -64.50
N PHE A 1097 38.96 -30.16 -65.73
CA PHE A 1097 38.31 -28.95 -66.24
C PHE A 1097 36.84 -29.21 -66.61
N ILE A 1098 36.56 -30.37 -67.20
CA ILE A 1098 35.19 -30.82 -67.49
C ILE A 1098 34.40 -30.96 -66.18
N LEU A 1099 34.98 -31.62 -65.16
CA LEU A 1099 34.37 -31.76 -63.83
C LEU A 1099 34.11 -30.41 -63.15
N LEU A 1100 35.03 -29.44 -63.23
CA LEU A 1100 34.79 -28.08 -62.69
C LEU A 1100 33.61 -27.39 -63.38
N LYS A 1101 33.43 -27.59 -64.69
CA LYS A 1101 32.27 -27.03 -65.41
C LYS A 1101 30.97 -27.73 -64.99
N GLU A 1102 30.96 -29.06 -64.95
CA GLU A 1102 29.81 -29.85 -64.51
C GLU A 1102 29.43 -29.53 -63.06
N GLN A 1103 30.41 -29.26 -62.18
CA GLN A 1103 30.19 -28.82 -60.81
C GLN A 1103 29.52 -27.44 -60.75
N ILE A 1104 30.00 -26.45 -61.53
CA ILE A 1104 29.36 -25.12 -61.63
C ILE A 1104 27.91 -25.24 -62.13
N ASP A 1105 27.69 -25.97 -63.23
CA ASP A 1105 26.35 -26.16 -63.80
C ASP A 1105 25.41 -26.85 -62.78
N THR A 1106 25.92 -27.81 -62.01
CA THR A 1106 25.18 -28.51 -60.94
C THR A 1106 24.84 -27.59 -59.75
N ILE A 1107 25.80 -26.78 -59.28
CA ILE A 1107 25.56 -25.85 -58.15
C ILE A 1107 24.55 -24.77 -58.55
N ILE A 1108 24.63 -24.23 -59.78
CA ILE A 1108 23.64 -23.27 -60.30
C ILE A 1108 22.23 -23.89 -60.33
N ALA A 1109 22.11 -25.14 -60.82
CA ALA A 1109 20.82 -25.84 -60.84
C ALA A 1109 20.24 -26.04 -59.42
N LYS A 1110 21.08 -26.49 -58.47
CA LYS A 1110 20.69 -26.67 -57.05
C LYS A 1110 20.31 -25.35 -56.37
N ASN A 1111 20.99 -24.25 -56.68
CA ASN A 1111 20.63 -22.92 -56.17
C ASN A 1111 19.30 -22.43 -56.72
N GLN A 1112 19.02 -22.73 -57.99
CA GLN A 1112 17.76 -22.37 -58.61
C GLN A 1112 16.58 -23.20 -58.05
N GLU A 1113 16.80 -24.47 -57.69
CA GLU A 1113 15.84 -25.31 -56.94
C GLU A 1113 15.53 -24.70 -55.57
N TYR A 1114 16.54 -24.52 -54.70
CA TYR A 1114 16.34 -23.94 -53.37
C TYR A 1114 15.71 -22.54 -53.38
N ALA A 1115 16.00 -21.72 -54.39
CA ALA A 1115 15.36 -20.42 -54.54
C ALA A 1115 13.89 -20.49 -54.97
N ASN A 1116 13.51 -21.50 -55.77
CA ASN A 1116 12.10 -21.76 -56.08
C ASN A 1116 11.37 -22.22 -54.82
N ASP A 1117 11.97 -23.08 -54.00
CA ASP A 1117 11.40 -23.54 -52.73
C ASP A 1117 11.24 -22.40 -51.72
N ILE A 1118 12.28 -21.57 -51.54
CA ILE A 1118 12.23 -20.35 -50.73
C ILE A 1118 11.10 -19.42 -51.18
N LYS A 1119 10.90 -19.26 -52.49
CA LYS A 1119 9.79 -18.49 -53.02
C LYS A 1119 8.44 -19.16 -52.73
N GLY A 1120 8.35 -20.48 -52.85
CA GLY A 1120 7.18 -21.26 -52.43
C GLY A 1120 6.82 -21.02 -50.96
N TYR A 1121 7.80 -21.10 -50.06
CA TYR A 1121 7.59 -20.81 -48.64
C TYR A 1121 7.16 -19.36 -48.38
N GLN A 1122 7.63 -18.40 -49.17
CA GLN A 1122 7.19 -17.00 -49.11
C GLN A 1122 5.74 -16.82 -49.60
N ASP A 1123 5.31 -17.55 -50.63
CA ASP A 1123 3.92 -17.56 -51.10
C ASP A 1123 2.99 -18.27 -50.09
N GLU A 1124 3.45 -19.37 -49.46
CA GLU A 1124 2.75 -20.04 -48.36
C GLU A 1124 2.60 -19.14 -47.12
N LEU A 1125 3.67 -18.43 -46.72
CA LEU A 1125 3.63 -17.45 -45.63
C LEU A 1125 2.60 -16.34 -45.92
N TYR A 1126 2.56 -15.84 -47.16
CA TYR A 1126 1.60 -14.82 -47.57
C TYR A 1126 0.15 -15.32 -47.48
N ASN A 1127 -0.12 -16.54 -47.98
CA ASN A 1127 -1.45 -17.15 -47.90
C ASN A 1127 -1.86 -17.41 -46.44
N TRP A 1128 -0.96 -17.97 -45.62
CA TRP A 1128 -1.22 -18.18 -44.20
C TRP A 1128 -1.52 -16.86 -43.48
N GLN A 1129 -0.72 -15.80 -43.71
CA GLN A 1129 -0.94 -14.48 -43.12
C GLN A 1129 -2.28 -13.88 -43.53
N LYS A 1130 -2.65 -14.00 -44.81
CA LYS A 1130 -3.92 -13.52 -45.35
C LYS A 1130 -5.12 -14.21 -44.69
N ASP A 1131 -5.03 -15.51 -44.47
CA ASP A 1131 -6.14 -16.31 -43.93
C ASP A 1131 -6.17 -16.30 -42.38
N ASN A 1132 -5.05 -15.97 -41.70
CA ASN A 1132 -4.95 -16.02 -40.24
C ASN A 1132 -4.85 -14.67 -39.51
N ASN A 1133 -4.44 -13.58 -40.17
CA ASN A 1133 -4.35 -12.27 -39.52
C ASN A 1133 -5.73 -11.65 -39.28
N THR A 1134 -5.90 -11.05 -38.10
CA THR A 1134 -7.15 -10.42 -37.65
C THR A 1134 -6.85 -9.02 -37.08
N ASN A 1135 -7.85 -8.38 -36.46
CA ASN A 1135 -7.63 -7.11 -35.76
C ASN A 1135 -6.95 -7.28 -34.38
N ASN A 1136 -7.05 -8.47 -33.78
CA ASN A 1136 -6.56 -8.74 -32.41
C ASN A 1136 -5.32 -9.65 -32.39
N PHE A 1137 -5.02 -10.34 -33.48
CA PHE A 1137 -3.82 -11.16 -33.65
C PHE A 1137 -3.26 -10.96 -35.06
N GLN A 1138 -2.00 -10.51 -35.15
CA GLN A 1138 -1.31 -10.26 -36.42
C GLN A 1138 0.11 -10.81 -36.40
N VAL A 1139 0.44 -11.65 -37.37
CA VAL A 1139 1.83 -11.96 -37.73
C VAL A 1139 2.22 -11.13 -38.95
N VAL A 1140 3.32 -10.37 -38.84
CA VAL A 1140 3.72 -9.39 -39.84
C VAL A 1140 5.18 -9.52 -40.25
N GLY A 1141 5.49 -9.05 -41.46
CA GLY A 1141 6.80 -9.18 -42.09
C GLY A 1141 6.81 -10.28 -43.15
N ALA A 1142 7.96 -10.43 -43.78
CA ALA A 1142 8.21 -11.38 -44.87
C ALA A 1142 9.55 -12.09 -44.61
N PHE A 1143 9.79 -13.18 -45.32
CA PHE A 1143 11.10 -13.80 -45.37
C PHE A 1143 12.11 -12.90 -46.10
N ALA A 1144 13.40 -13.16 -45.94
CA ALA A 1144 14.45 -12.35 -46.55
C ALA A 1144 14.64 -12.74 -48.03
N ASN A 1145 14.57 -11.74 -48.92
CA ASN A 1145 14.88 -11.95 -50.33
C ASN A 1145 16.39 -12.13 -50.55
N VAL A 1146 16.80 -13.25 -51.13
CA VAL A 1146 18.17 -13.51 -51.58
C VAL A 1146 18.32 -13.11 -53.04
N ILE A 1147 19.43 -12.46 -53.39
CA ILE A 1147 19.79 -12.18 -54.78
C ILE A 1147 20.73 -13.29 -55.26
N LEU A 1148 20.24 -14.15 -56.15
CA LEU A 1148 21.01 -15.24 -56.75
C LEU A 1148 22.03 -14.74 -57.78
N ASN A 1149 23.20 -15.39 -57.84
CA ASN A 1149 24.15 -15.23 -58.94
C ASN A 1149 23.88 -16.24 -60.06
N THR A 1150 22.74 -16.13 -60.74
CA THR A 1150 22.31 -17.08 -61.80
C THR A 1150 23.13 -17.06 -63.09
N ASN A 1151 24.12 -16.17 -63.21
CA ASN A 1151 24.95 -16.05 -64.40
C ASN A 1151 26.37 -15.58 -64.03
N PRO A 1152 27.15 -16.44 -63.35
CA PRO A 1152 28.48 -16.07 -62.87
C PRO A 1152 29.41 -15.75 -64.04
N LYS A 1153 30.32 -14.79 -63.82
CA LYS A 1153 31.19 -14.28 -64.89
C LYS A 1153 32.35 -15.24 -65.19
N LEU A 1154 32.10 -16.16 -66.12
CA LEU A 1154 33.10 -17.09 -66.63
C LEU A 1154 33.99 -16.44 -67.72
N THR A 1155 35.30 -16.69 -67.65
CA THR A 1155 36.28 -16.27 -68.66
C THR A 1155 36.11 -17.13 -69.93
N PRO A 1156 36.08 -16.53 -71.14
CA PRO A 1156 35.99 -17.31 -72.38
C PRO A 1156 37.33 -17.99 -72.73
N ILE A 1157 37.24 -19.21 -73.25
CA ILE A 1157 38.39 -19.92 -73.86
C ILE A 1157 38.62 -19.35 -75.26
N THR A 1158 39.88 -19.01 -75.57
CA THR A 1158 40.30 -18.38 -76.84
C THR A 1158 41.41 -19.15 -77.58
N GLY A 1159 41.93 -20.23 -76.99
CA GLY A 1159 42.90 -21.15 -77.59
C GLY A 1159 42.36 -22.57 -77.77
N ASP A 1160 42.96 -23.36 -78.67
CA ASP A 1160 42.44 -24.69 -79.03
C ASP A 1160 42.82 -25.83 -78.07
N GLY A 1161 43.81 -25.63 -77.19
CA GLY A 1161 44.28 -26.61 -76.22
C GLY A 1161 45.36 -27.56 -76.76
N GLY A 1162 46.29 -27.97 -75.88
CA GLY A 1162 47.39 -28.85 -76.24
C GLY A 1162 46.99 -30.33 -76.42
N THR A 1163 47.76 -31.08 -77.21
CA THR A 1163 47.62 -32.53 -77.39
C THR A 1163 48.48 -33.33 -76.40
N ILE A 1164 47.97 -34.49 -75.98
CA ILE A 1164 48.51 -35.33 -74.90
C ILE A 1164 49.83 -36.02 -75.30
N PRO A 1165 50.89 -35.97 -74.47
CA PRO A 1165 52.05 -36.86 -74.55
C PRO A 1165 51.95 -38.05 -73.58
N THR A 1166 52.46 -39.21 -73.98
CA THR A 1166 52.66 -40.42 -73.15
C THR A 1166 54.17 -40.65 -72.89
N PRO A 1167 54.65 -41.69 -72.16
CA PRO A 1167 55.01 -41.53 -70.74
C PRO A 1167 56.50 -41.80 -70.37
N SER A 1168 56.87 -41.49 -69.11
CA SER A 1168 58.12 -41.84 -68.38
C SER A 1168 59.43 -41.07 -68.73
N PRO A 1169 60.44 -41.01 -67.82
CA PRO A 1169 60.36 -40.81 -66.36
C PRO A 1169 61.46 -39.89 -65.76
N SER A 1170 61.10 -38.74 -65.19
CA SER A 1170 61.80 -38.10 -64.02
C SER A 1170 61.16 -36.74 -63.71
N LEU A 1171 60.65 -36.54 -62.49
CA LEU A 1171 60.13 -35.22 -62.06
C LEU A 1171 61.25 -34.19 -61.89
N PRO A 1172 60.93 -32.91 -62.14
CA PRO A 1172 60.96 -31.94 -61.04
C PRO A 1172 59.57 -31.40 -60.71
N ASP A 1173 59.42 -30.94 -59.48
CA ASP A 1173 58.18 -30.39 -58.91
C ASP A 1173 57.68 -29.13 -59.65
N ILE A 1174 56.38 -29.10 -59.99
CA ILE A 1174 55.69 -27.94 -60.59
C ILE A 1174 54.37 -27.72 -59.83
N GLY A 1175 54.47 -27.15 -58.64
CA GLY A 1175 53.35 -26.79 -57.75
C GLY A 1175 52.46 -25.63 -58.24
N ASN A 1176 52.09 -25.58 -59.52
CA ASN A 1176 51.18 -24.59 -60.11
C ASN A 1176 49.91 -25.24 -60.71
N GLN A 1177 49.39 -26.26 -60.03
CA GLN A 1177 48.01 -26.69 -60.18
C GLN A 1177 47.17 -25.99 -59.10
N PRO A 1178 46.02 -25.36 -59.42
CA PRO A 1178 45.08 -24.91 -58.40
C PRO A 1178 44.65 -26.11 -57.54
N SER A 1179 44.76 -25.99 -56.22
CA SER A 1179 44.21 -26.99 -55.30
C SER A 1179 42.70 -27.07 -55.49
N LEU A 1180 42.21 -28.22 -55.97
CA LEU A 1180 40.77 -28.50 -56.04
C LEU A 1180 40.18 -28.49 -54.62
N PRO A 1181 38.93 -28.02 -54.45
CA PRO A 1181 38.24 -28.12 -53.16
C PRO A 1181 38.07 -29.59 -52.76
N ASP A 1182 38.21 -29.84 -51.46
CA ASP A 1182 38.26 -31.18 -50.86
C ASP A 1182 36.89 -31.87 -50.93
N THR A 1183 36.74 -32.83 -51.85
CA THR A 1183 35.50 -33.60 -52.02
C THR A 1183 35.43 -34.73 -51.00
N GLY A 1184 34.86 -34.43 -49.84
CA GLY A 1184 34.60 -35.40 -48.76
C GLY A 1184 33.94 -36.68 -49.28
N SER A 1185 34.65 -37.79 -49.17
CA SER A 1185 34.28 -39.04 -49.83
C SER A 1185 33.08 -39.74 -49.18
N SER A 1186 31.99 -39.89 -49.93
CA SER A 1186 31.13 -41.08 -49.82
C SER A 1186 30.66 -41.51 -51.21
N SER A 1187 30.67 -42.82 -51.46
CA SER A 1187 30.55 -43.41 -52.79
C SER A 1187 29.10 -43.47 -53.28
N LEU A 1188 28.81 -42.85 -54.43
CA LEU A 1188 27.58 -43.10 -55.18
C LEU A 1188 27.80 -44.22 -56.21
N SER A 1189 27.40 -45.43 -55.85
CA SER A 1189 27.24 -46.55 -56.78
C SER A 1189 25.97 -46.36 -57.62
N PHE A 1190 26.10 -46.53 -58.94
CA PHE A 1190 24.96 -46.51 -59.86
C PHE A 1190 24.17 -47.82 -59.79
N GLU A 1191 22.87 -47.77 -59.54
CA GLU A 1191 21.94 -48.80 -59.99
C GLU A 1191 20.78 -48.17 -60.77
N GLN A 1192 20.42 -48.79 -61.89
CA GLN A 1192 19.17 -48.52 -62.60
C GLN A 1192 18.06 -49.38 -62.00
N THR A 1193 16.85 -48.86 -61.89
CA THR A 1193 15.67 -49.39 -62.62
C THR A 1193 14.40 -48.58 -62.36
N SER A 1194 13.37 -48.88 -63.15
CA SER A 1194 12.13 -48.11 -63.30
C SER A 1194 10.94 -48.67 -62.50
N SER A 1195 10.00 -47.77 -62.20
CA SER A 1195 8.53 -47.97 -62.16
C SER A 1195 7.84 -48.74 -61.02
N PHE A 1196 6.90 -48.03 -60.37
CA PHE A 1196 5.54 -48.44 -59.95
C PHE A 1196 5.29 -49.39 -58.74
N ASN A 1197 4.57 -48.82 -57.77
CA ASN A 1197 3.46 -49.37 -56.97
C ASN A 1197 3.65 -50.33 -55.76
N LEU A 1198 2.81 -50.03 -54.76
CA LEU A 1198 2.14 -50.89 -53.75
C LEU A 1198 2.81 -51.24 -52.40
N LYS A 1199 2.14 -50.77 -51.34
CA LYS A 1199 1.83 -51.36 -50.02
C LYS A 1199 2.67 -52.53 -49.47
N GLY A 1200 3.05 -52.42 -48.19
CA GLY A 1200 3.33 -53.55 -47.29
C GLY A 1200 3.57 -53.09 -45.84
N ASP A 1201 2.98 -53.77 -44.86
CA ASP A 1201 3.06 -53.45 -43.42
C ASP A 1201 4.26 -54.10 -42.69
N GLU A 1202 4.35 -53.81 -41.38
CA GLU A 1202 4.96 -54.61 -40.29
C GLU A 1202 6.51 -54.65 -40.10
N ALA A 1203 6.96 -53.77 -39.19
CA ALA A 1203 7.35 -54.08 -37.80
C ALA A 1203 8.61 -54.91 -37.43
N ILE A 1204 9.05 -54.65 -36.18
CA ILE A 1204 9.92 -55.41 -35.25
C ILE A 1204 11.44 -55.06 -35.24
N LYS A 1205 11.80 -54.36 -34.14
CA LYS A 1205 12.94 -54.47 -33.20
C LYS A 1205 14.21 -55.27 -33.58
N GLU A 1206 15.37 -54.72 -33.20
CA GLU A 1206 16.30 -55.13 -32.09
C GLU A 1206 17.63 -54.37 -32.31
N GLU A 1207 18.15 -53.54 -31.39
CA GLU A 1207 18.76 -53.74 -30.06
C GLU A 1207 20.30 -53.95 -30.10
N GLU A 1208 20.96 -53.62 -28.97
CA GLU A 1208 22.40 -53.79 -28.64
C GLU A 1208 23.42 -52.77 -29.25
N GLN A 1209 24.05 -51.88 -28.45
CA GLN A 1209 25.16 -52.05 -27.43
C GLN A 1209 26.57 -51.97 -28.11
N VAL A 1210 27.68 -51.48 -27.52
CA VAL A 1210 28.03 -50.90 -26.20
C VAL A 1210 29.34 -50.06 -26.29
N GLU A 1211 29.86 -49.59 -25.14
CA GLU A 1211 31.22 -49.07 -24.84
C GLU A 1211 31.46 -47.55 -25.07
N VAL A 1212 31.52 -46.66 -24.05
CA VAL A 1212 32.20 -46.62 -22.72
C VAL A 1212 33.69 -46.24 -22.78
N VAL A 1213 34.00 -45.02 -22.31
CA VAL A 1213 35.23 -44.67 -21.57
C VAL A 1213 34.87 -43.61 -20.52
N GLU A 1214 35.17 -43.89 -19.25
CA GLU A 1214 35.18 -42.89 -18.15
C GLU A 1214 36.58 -42.27 -18.00
N GLU A 1215 36.68 -41.07 -17.40
CA GLU A 1215 37.72 -40.88 -16.38
C GLU A 1215 37.36 -39.87 -15.28
N THR A 1216 37.61 -40.28 -14.03
CA THR A 1216 37.34 -39.57 -12.76
C THR A 1216 38.64 -39.20 -12.06
N SER A 1217 38.77 -38.15 -11.24
CA SER A 1217 37.96 -36.96 -10.90
C SER A 1217 38.84 -36.08 -9.98
N LEU A 1218 38.33 -35.01 -9.33
CA LEU A 1218 38.83 -34.58 -8.00
C LEU A 1218 37.88 -33.58 -7.32
N THR A 1219 37.66 -33.73 -6.01
CA THR A 1219 36.84 -32.85 -5.16
C THR A 1219 37.59 -32.47 -3.89
N GLN A 1220 37.32 -31.29 -3.32
CA GLN A 1220 37.44 -31.10 -1.87
C GLN A 1220 36.43 -30.06 -1.34
N LYS A 1221 35.81 -30.39 -0.19
CA LYS A 1221 34.77 -29.58 0.47
C LYS A 1221 35.37 -28.71 1.58
N GLY A 1222 34.82 -27.51 1.76
CA GLY A 1222 34.92 -26.75 3.00
C GLY A 1222 33.53 -26.61 3.65
N LYS A 1223 33.38 -26.98 4.93
CA LYS A 1223 32.14 -26.77 5.68
C LYS A 1223 32.15 -25.38 6.33
N ILE A 1224 31.07 -24.63 6.20
CA ILE A 1224 30.73 -23.50 7.08
C ILE A 1224 29.26 -23.64 7.46
N CYS A 1225 28.96 -23.63 8.75
CA CYS A 1225 27.61 -23.47 9.28
C CYS A 1225 27.47 -22.02 9.73
N ILE A 1226 26.55 -21.25 9.14
CA ILE A 1226 26.10 -19.97 9.69
C ILE A 1226 24.56 -19.96 9.68
N VAL A 1227 24.03 -19.35 10.74
CA VAL A 1227 22.65 -19.34 11.22
C VAL A 1227 21.64 -18.67 10.28
N SER A 1228 20.38 -19.05 10.43
CA SER A 1228 19.20 -18.31 9.96
C SER A 1228 18.32 -17.95 11.15
N ASP A 1229 17.98 -16.68 11.25
CA ASP A 1229 17.05 -16.09 12.21
C ASP A 1229 15.93 -15.49 11.34
N ASN A 1230 14.61 -15.68 11.48
CA ASN A 1230 13.71 -16.24 12.50
C ASN A 1230 12.34 -16.56 11.81
N TYR A 1231 11.39 -17.40 12.25
CA TYR A 1231 11.33 -18.48 13.26
C TYR A 1231 10.08 -19.36 13.01
N LYS A 1232 10.20 -20.70 13.10
CA LYS A 1232 9.29 -21.59 13.89
C LYS A 1232 9.81 -23.04 13.96
N THR A 1233 9.84 -23.58 15.19
CA THR A 1233 9.92 -25.01 15.61
C THR A 1233 11.17 -25.88 15.31
N MET A 1234 12.04 -25.98 16.33
CA MET A 1234 12.55 -27.21 17.00
C MET A 1234 13.16 -28.41 16.22
N ASN A 1235 14.45 -28.68 16.53
CA ASN A 1235 15.14 -30.01 16.57
C ASN A 1235 15.37 -30.79 15.26
N SER A 1236 16.46 -31.55 15.04
CA SER A 1236 17.69 -31.82 15.81
C SER A 1236 18.87 -32.06 14.85
N CYS A 1237 20.08 -31.65 15.21
CA CYS A 1237 21.30 -32.15 14.54
C CYS A 1237 21.63 -33.57 15.06
N LEU A 1238 21.76 -34.55 14.18
CA LEU A 1238 22.39 -35.84 14.49
C LEU A 1238 23.23 -36.36 13.33
N VAL A 1239 24.14 -37.27 13.67
CA VAL A 1239 25.39 -37.57 12.94
C VAL A 1239 25.47 -39.05 12.60
N SER A 1240 26.20 -39.37 11.52
CA SER A 1240 26.58 -40.73 11.09
C SER A 1240 25.45 -41.54 10.44
N GLY A 1241 25.69 -42.34 9.40
CA GLY A 1241 26.91 -42.43 8.60
C GLY A 1241 27.04 -43.78 7.90
N MET A 1242 27.29 -43.73 6.59
CA MET A 1242 28.07 -44.66 5.76
C MET A 1242 28.36 -43.95 4.44
#